data_AF-A0A0T5VLL1-F1
#
_entry.id   AF-A0A0T5VLL1-F1
#
_cell.length_a   1.000
_cell.length_b   1.000
_cell.length_c   1.000
_cell.angle_alpha   90.00
_cell.angle_beta   90.00
_cell.angle_gamma   90.00
#
_symmetry.space_group_name_H-M   'P 1'
#
loop_
_entity.id
_entity.type
_entity.pdbx_description
1 polymer ?
#
loop_
_entity_poly.entity_id
_entity_poly.type
_entity_poly.pdbx_seq_one_letter_code
_entity_poly.pdbx_strand_id
1 'polypeptide(L)'
;MKRIFTSIYFLVSCLSIHTLNAQNLTEFNKAPLKQHVYVQLPIGSIKAKGWLLKQLEQQRDGATGMAEELYPEKDNLGKNSDWLGGDGNGWERVPYYVKGLVALAYTLDDPMLKTKAQKYIDWTLNNQQANGLFGPAKMKDWWPRMPMMYALQSYYEATNDKRVIPFLSKYFKYELANLDGDPLKEWGKSRAGDNMEIAIWLYNKTGDQDLLQLVEKLKQQAYPWIDIYSNNGFYFFGDDFQPKHMVNVAQALKFPVVYAQLQDRPSNLEALSKGITHIMHDHGQPEGLGSGTEFLAGTSSIEGVETCTVVEWMQSLETAAKVIHDARIGDQLEKIAFNALPAQFSRDFKNHSYYTLPNQVQSIHGEHGFNQDYSSGIVSSPYSGYGCCRYNMHMGWPYFVKSSVVATPEKGLAVITYGPMEIETVVASNKKIKITEETNYPFEEKIRLKIGLTTSTSFPLILRIPAWSVKPSITLNGTLLKGVKAGEMFTISREWKNQDQLELNFPMQITTHAQVNNSVSIERGPIVYALEIKAANKVTKIHSVAGFTDYEIRPESAWNYGLVLDKGNLSNVSVVSAAMPENPFTAANAPVKLKVQAKKIPSWTLGYNKVAAFDVPFSPISSTEKQEEITLVPYGSENIRLSCFPVIGQPKKINKALVENFDQGMANNWVFYGGGWFWKDGQVNSASNAGSGGYGINGSKYVANGTDFKDFIYQANVKINTPGDAGLMFRVSNPAIGADAYKGYYVGLDHSNGTVLLGKANGQKWTVISLGKYPVEMNKMYTLKIVAKGDEFDIFINGSAKPILSATDSQYQSGSIGLRAYKALASFDSVKINAF
;
A
#
# COMPACT_ATOMS: atom_id res chain seq x y z
N MET A 1 -32.33 7.21 69.87
CA MET A 1 -31.34 6.69 68.88
C MET A 1 -31.93 6.91 67.48
N LYS A 2 -31.12 7.38 66.53
CA LYS A 2 -31.44 7.78 65.12
C LYS A 2 -32.05 9.17 64.92
N ARG A 3 -31.19 10.12 64.51
CA ARG A 3 -31.56 11.28 63.70
C ARG A 3 -30.87 11.15 62.34
N ILE A 4 -31.67 11.33 61.31
CA ILE A 4 -31.31 11.36 59.90
C ILE A 4 -30.66 12.72 59.63
N PHE A 5 -29.48 12.73 59.00
CA PHE A 5 -28.94 13.90 58.31
C PHE A 5 -28.45 13.47 56.93
N THR A 6 -29.14 13.99 55.92
CA THR A 6 -28.80 13.94 54.50
C THR A 6 -27.73 14.99 54.24
N SER A 7 -26.54 14.60 53.78
CA SER A 7 -25.52 15.52 53.28
C SER A 7 -25.44 15.42 51.76
N ILE A 8 -25.84 16.50 51.11
CA ILE A 8 -25.66 16.78 49.68
C ILE A 8 -24.17 17.08 49.46
N TYR A 9 -23.47 16.22 48.73
CA TYR A 9 -22.15 16.55 48.18
C TYR A 9 -22.33 17.09 46.76
N PHE A 10 -22.14 18.40 46.60
CA PHE A 10 -21.96 19.05 45.31
C PHE A 10 -20.58 18.65 44.76
N LEU A 11 -20.55 17.76 43.76
CA LEU A 11 -19.35 17.57 42.93
C LEU A 11 -19.27 18.76 41.96
N VAL A 12 -18.38 19.71 42.26
CA VAL A 12 -17.93 20.70 41.28
C VAL A 12 -16.98 19.97 40.34
N SER A 13 -17.50 19.51 39.20
CA SER A 13 -16.69 19.12 38.06
C SER A 13 -15.99 20.36 37.52
N CYS A 14 -14.74 20.59 37.92
CA CYS A 14 -13.86 21.52 37.22
C CYS A 14 -13.63 20.97 35.81
N LEU A 15 -14.45 21.40 34.86
CA LEU A 15 -14.11 21.41 33.45
C LEU A 15 -12.86 22.26 33.29
N SER A 16 -11.70 21.63 33.23
CA SER A 16 -10.48 22.24 32.73
C SER A 16 -10.72 22.61 31.28
N ILE A 17 -11.12 23.86 31.05
CA ILE A 17 -11.10 24.49 29.73
C ILE A 17 -9.62 24.63 29.39
N HIS A 18 -9.04 23.60 28.76
CA HIS A 18 -7.80 23.77 28.03
C HIS A 18 -8.11 24.69 26.87
N THR A 19 -7.78 25.97 27.05
CA THR A 19 -7.58 26.86 25.92
C THR A 19 -6.50 26.21 25.07
N LEU A 20 -6.87 25.71 23.89
CA LEU A 20 -5.91 25.49 22.80
C LEU A 20 -5.11 26.79 22.71
N ASN A 21 -3.86 26.77 23.18
CA ASN A 21 -2.92 27.85 22.91
C ASN A 21 -2.79 27.83 21.39
N ALA A 22 -3.47 28.77 20.72
CA ALA A 22 -3.45 28.89 19.28
C ALA A 22 -1.98 29.09 18.87
N GLN A 23 -1.35 28.02 18.40
CA GLN A 23 -0.02 28.09 17.83
C GLN A 23 -0.14 28.98 16.59
N ASN A 24 0.63 30.07 16.53
CA ASN A 24 0.62 30.97 15.38
C ASN A 24 0.94 30.16 14.11
N LEU A 25 0.01 30.15 13.14
CA LEU A 25 0.21 29.51 11.82
C LEU A 25 1.10 30.37 10.92
N THR A 26 2.26 30.79 11.43
CA THR A 26 3.17 31.71 10.74
C THR A 26 4.50 31.06 10.34
N GLU A 27 4.70 29.79 10.66
CA GLU A 27 5.94 29.04 10.43
C GLU A 27 5.90 28.32 9.07
N PHE A 28 5.71 29.08 7.98
CA PHE A 28 5.85 28.59 6.61
C PHE A 28 7.32 28.41 6.23
N ASN A 29 7.57 27.84 5.04
CA ASN A 29 8.91 27.64 4.52
C ASN A 29 9.74 28.94 4.52
N LYS A 30 10.86 28.96 5.24
CA LYS A 30 11.82 30.06 5.22
C LYS A 30 12.69 29.99 3.97
N ALA A 31 13.08 31.13 3.40
CA ALA A 31 14.09 31.16 2.33
C ALA A 31 15.38 30.45 2.80
N PRO A 32 16.09 29.69 1.95
CA PRO A 32 15.90 29.53 0.51
C PRO A 32 14.89 28.44 0.10
N LEU A 33 14.16 27.82 1.03
CA LEU A 33 13.18 26.79 0.68
C LEU A 33 12.04 27.36 -0.19
N LYS A 34 11.42 26.49 -0.97
CA LYS A 34 10.22 26.76 -1.77
C LYS A 34 9.13 27.41 -0.91
N GLN A 35 8.71 28.63 -1.27
CA GLN A 35 7.83 29.47 -0.43
C GLN A 35 6.36 29.05 -0.46
N HIS A 36 5.87 28.50 -1.58
CA HIS A 36 4.47 28.11 -1.76
C HIS A 36 4.23 26.66 -1.33
N VAL A 37 4.48 26.34 -0.07
CA VAL A 37 4.25 25.02 0.52
C VAL A 37 3.24 25.17 1.66
N TYR A 38 2.22 24.30 1.68
CA TYR A 38 1.25 24.26 2.77
C TYR A 38 1.87 23.66 4.03
N VAL A 39 1.38 24.10 5.20
CA VAL A 39 1.85 23.59 6.49
C VAL A 39 0.72 22.88 7.22
N GLN A 40 1.09 21.79 7.91
CA GLN A 40 0.14 21.03 8.73
C GLN A 40 -0.40 21.93 9.85
N LEU A 41 -1.67 21.74 10.20
CA LEU A 41 -2.23 22.34 11.41
C LEU A 41 -1.67 21.64 12.67
N PRO A 42 -1.64 22.34 13.83
CA PRO A 42 -1.31 21.74 15.12
C PRO A 42 -2.17 20.50 15.39
N ILE A 43 -1.59 19.44 15.95
CA ILE A 43 -2.35 18.22 16.25
C ILE A 43 -3.45 18.53 17.28
N GLY A 44 -4.65 18.00 17.04
CA GLY A 44 -5.85 18.31 17.82
C GLY A 44 -6.69 19.47 17.25
N SER A 45 -6.18 20.20 16.25
CA SER A 45 -6.96 21.22 15.51
C SER A 45 -8.04 20.59 14.64
N ILE A 46 -7.84 19.33 14.22
CA ILE A 46 -8.81 18.56 13.43
C ILE A 46 -9.26 17.39 14.29
N LYS A 47 -10.57 17.32 14.55
CA LYS A 47 -11.21 16.25 15.32
C LYS A 47 -12.11 15.44 14.42
N ALA A 48 -11.89 14.14 14.37
CA ALA A 48 -12.81 13.22 13.71
C ALA A 48 -14.19 13.23 14.40
N LYS A 49 -15.24 13.00 13.63
CA LYS A 49 -16.63 12.84 14.05
C LYS A 49 -17.23 11.60 13.39
N GLY A 50 -18.47 11.26 13.72
CA GLY A 50 -19.23 10.19 13.07
C GLY A 50 -18.46 8.87 12.96
N TRP A 51 -18.50 8.25 11.78
CA TRP A 51 -17.84 6.97 11.54
C TRP A 51 -16.32 7.02 11.68
N LEU A 52 -15.70 8.16 11.33
CA LEU A 52 -14.26 8.31 11.40
C LEU A 52 -13.79 8.34 12.85
N LEU A 53 -14.52 9.06 13.72
CA LEU A 53 -14.27 9.02 15.17
C LEU A 53 -14.37 7.58 15.70
N LYS A 54 -15.37 6.82 15.25
CA LYS A 54 -15.51 5.43 15.67
C LYS A 54 -14.29 4.58 15.31
N GLN A 55 -13.67 4.79 14.14
CA GLN A 55 -12.44 4.08 13.77
C GLN A 55 -11.28 4.40 14.73
N LEU A 56 -11.10 5.67 15.10
CA LEU A 56 -10.08 6.06 16.08
C LEU A 56 -10.36 5.48 17.47
N GLU A 57 -11.62 5.46 17.90
CA GLU A 57 -12.04 4.86 19.17
C GLU A 57 -11.79 3.35 19.20
N GLN A 58 -12.12 2.64 18.12
CA GLN A 58 -11.83 1.21 18.00
C GLN A 58 -10.33 0.95 18.02
N GLN A 59 -9.53 1.81 17.40
CA GLN A 59 -8.09 1.73 17.46
C GLN A 59 -7.55 1.98 18.89
N ARG A 60 -8.12 2.95 19.63
CA ARG A 60 -7.82 3.18 21.06
C ARG A 60 -8.15 1.95 21.89
N ASP A 61 -9.34 1.39 21.71
CA ASP A 61 -9.85 0.28 22.53
C ASP A 61 -9.26 -1.09 22.12
N GLY A 62 -8.70 -1.16 20.91
CA GLY A 62 -8.07 -2.34 20.33
C GLY A 62 -6.54 -2.27 20.39
N ALA A 63 -5.90 -2.55 19.25
CA ALA A 63 -4.46 -2.80 19.20
C ALA A 63 -3.58 -1.65 19.71
N THR A 64 -3.96 -0.36 19.55
CA THR A 64 -3.09 0.73 20.01
C THR A 64 -3.08 0.89 21.53
N GLY A 65 -4.25 0.93 22.17
CA GLY A 65 -4.34 1.11 23.63
C GLY A 65 -3.87 -0.12 24.40
N MET A 66 -4.01 -1.31 23.82
CA MET A 66 -3.65 -2.59 24.42
C MET A 66 -2.27 -3.12 24.02
N ALA A 67 -1.49 -2.38 23.21
CA ALA A 67 -0.22 -2.87 22.65
C ALA A 67 0.81 -3.27 23.72
N GLU A 68 0.88 -2.52 24.82
CA GLU A 68 1.86 -2.76 25.88
C GLU A 68 1.53 -4.01 26.69
N GLU A 69 0.24 -4.30 26.84
CA GLU A 69 -0.28 -5.51 27.45
C GLU A 69 -0.13 -6.72 26.52
N LEU A 70 -0.26 -6.52 25.22
CA LEU A 70 -0.07 -7.56 24.20
C LEU A 70 1.39 -7.94 24.03
N TYR A 71 2.30 -6.96 24.05
CA TYR A 71 3.73 -7.16 23.81
C TYR A 71 4.56 -6.71 25.02
N PRO A 72 4.35 -7.32 26.21
CA PRO A 72 4.92 -6.87 27.47
C PRO A 72 6.40 -7.25 27.64
N GLU A 73 6.98 -7.96 26.66
CA GLU A 73 8.37 -8.37 26.71
C GLU A 73 9.32 -7.17 26.60
N LYS A 74 10.51 -7.31 27.20
CA LYS A 74 11.53 -6.25 27.16
C LYS A 74 11.97 -5.89 25.74
N ASP A 75 11.95 -6.84 24.82
CA ASP A 75 12.30 -6.61 23.40
C ASP A 75 11.18 -5.94 22.59
N ASN A 76 10.08 -5.57 23.26
CA ASN A 76 8.91 -4.92 22.69
C ASN A 76 8.55 -3.68 23.53
N LEU A 77 7.31 -3.61 24.03
CA LEU A 77 6.72 -2.44 24.70
C LEU A 77 6.66 -2.61 26.23
N GLY A 78 7.35 -3.62 26.76
CA GLY A 78 7.41 -3.89 28.19
C GLY A 78 8.09 -2.77 28.99
N LYS A 79 7.86 -2.78 30.31
CA LYS A 79 8.46 -1.82 31.26
C LYS A 79 9.99 -1.77 31.26
N ASN A 80 10.65 -2.84 30.81
CA ASN A 80 12.11 -2.97 30.71
C ASN A 80 12.60 -2.76 29.27
N SER A 81 11.81 -2.08 28.43
CA SER A 81 12.23 -1.72 27.07
C SER A 81 13.44 -0.78 27.10
N ASP A 82 14.30 -0.91 26.10
CA ASP A 82 15.51 -0.10 25.93
C ASP A 82 15.16 1.40 25.78
N TRP A 83 14.02 1.69 25.14
CA TRP A 83 13.43 3.04 25.01
C TRP A 83 12.73 3.55 26.29
N LEU A 84 12.93 2.86 27.42
CA LEU A 84 12.60 3.28 28.77
C LEU A 84 13.78 3.06 29.73
N GLY A 85 14.99 2.85 29.20
CA GLY A 85 16.22 2.69 29.97
C GLY A 85 16.48 1.26 30.47
N GLY A 86 15.73 0.28 29.97
CA GLY A 86 15.97 -1.13 30.24
C GLY A 86 17.05 -1.75 29.34
N ASP A 87 17.03 -3.08 29.21
CA ASP A 87 18.05 -3.86 28.49
C ASP A 87 17.49 -4.59 27.24
N GLY A 88 16.27 -4.26 26.83
CA GLY A 88 15.56 -4.86 25.69
C GLY A 88 16.07 -4.45 24.30
N ASN A 89 15.27 -4.57 23.25
CA ASN A 89 15.66 -4.22 21.89
C ASN A 89 15.40 -2.73 21.60
N GLY A 90 16.46 -1.99 21.30
CA GLY A 90 16.42 -0.57 21.00
C GLY A 90 16.12 -0.18 19.56
N TRP A 91 15.87 -1.12 18.65
CA TRP A 91 15.65 -0.82 17.23
C TRP A 91 14.25 -0.21 16.97
N GLU A 92 13.50 -0.67 15.97
CA GLU A 92 12.38 0.10 15.40
C GLU A 92 11.03 0.00 16.14
N ARG A 93 10.79 -1.04 16.95
CA ARG A 93 9.44 -1.39 17.44
C ARG A 93 8.79 -0.29 18.28
N VAL A 94 9.50 0.21 19.30
CA VAL A 94 8.98 1.28 20.17
C VAL A 94 8.83 2.60 19.40
N PRO A 95 9.84 3.10 18.65
CA PRO A 95 9.69 4.32 17.87
C PRO A 95 8.47 4.34 16.96
N TYR A 96 8.21 3.24 16.25
CA TYR A 96 7.03 3.12 15.39
C TYR A 96 5.72 3.14 16.16
N TYR A 97 5.63 2.38 17.25
CA TYR A 97 4.45 2.40 18.12
C TYR A 97 4.19 3.81 18.67
N VAL A 98 5.22 4.47 19.19
CA VAL A 98 5.11 5.80 19.81
C VAL A 98 4.71 6.86 18.78
N LYS A 99 5.21 6.77 17.54
CA LYS A 99 4.78 7.65 16.42
C LYS A 99 3.26 7.62 16.22
N GLY A 100 2.66 6.42 16.13
CA GLY A 100 1.22 6.27 16.00
C GLY A 100 0.44 6.60 17.28
N LEU A 101 0.96 6.18 18.44
CA LEU A 101 0.34 6.42 19.75
C LEU A 101 0.19 7.92 20.05
N VAL A 102 1.24 8.71 19.84
CA VAL A 102 1.19 10.17 20.04
C VAL A 102 0.12 10.77 19.14
N ALA A 103 0.12 10.46 17.84
CA ALA A 103 -0.87 11.01 16.93
C ALA A 103 -2.31 10.64 17.34
N LEU A 104 -2.57 9.38 17.73
CA LEU A 104 -3.89 8.97 18.19
C LEU A 104 -4.29 9.67 19.49
N ALA A 105 -3.40 9.70 20.48
CA ALA A 105 -3.65 10.25 21.82
C ALA A 105 -4.08 11.71 21.77
N TYR A 106 -3.39 12.52 20.97
CA TYR A 106 -3.66 13.95 20.87
C TYR A 106 -4.78 14.29 19.89
N THR A 107 -4.98 13.50 18.83
CA THR A 107 -6.15 13.65 17.94
C THR A 107 -7.46 13.32 18.65
N LEU A 108 -7.49 12.28 19.50
CA LEU A 108 -8.66 11.93 20.31
C LEU A 108 -8.81 12.77 21.59
N ASP A 109 -7.78 13.53 21.97
CA ASP A 109 -7.70 14.18 23.27
C ASP A 109 -7.84 13.19 24.46
N ASP A 110 -7.34 11.96 24.29
CA ASP A 110 -7.55 10.87 25.24
C ASP A 110 -6.52 10.89 26.40
N PRO A 111 -6.94 11.03 27.67
CA PRO A 111 -6.01 11.16 28.80
C PRO A 111 -5.20 9.90 29.09
N MET A 112 -5.75 8.71 28.84
CA MET A 112 -5.06 7.44 29.11
C MET A 112 -3.96 7.20 28.07
N LEU A 113 -4.28 7.40 26.79
CA LEU A 113 -3.28 7.30 25.71
C LEU A 113 -2.20 8.37 25.84
N LYS A 114 -2.56 9.61 26.23
CA LYS A 114 -1.58 10.66 26.50
C LYS A 114 -0.62 10.25 27.62
N THR A 115 -1.12 9.65 28.69
CA THR A 115 -0.28 9.12 29.78
C THR A 115 0.67 8.04 29.26
N LYS A 116 0.18 7.09 28.44
CA LYS A 116 1.02 6.07 27.79
C LYS A 116 2.08 6.68 26.87
N ALA A 117 1.74 7.72 26.10
CA ALA A 117 2.69 8.41 25.23
C ALA A 117 3.76 9.18 26.01
N GLN A 118 3.32 9.91 27.04
CA GLN A 118 4.14 10.84 27.81
C GLN A 118 5.38 10.17 28.42
N LYS A 119 5.26 8.93 28.90
CA LYS A 119 6.43 8.21 29.48
C LYS A 119 7.56 8.01 28.47
N TYR A 120 7.25 7.69 27.21
CA TYR A 120 8.28 7.50 26.16
C TYR A 120 8.85 8.84 25.71
N ILE A 121 8.00 9.86 25.61
CA ILE A 121 8.40 11.23 25.25
C ILE A 121 9.35 11.79 26.32
N ASP A 122 8.97 11.72 27.59
CA ASP A 122 9.80 12.20 28.70
C ASP A 122 11.10 11.43 28.81
N TRP A 123 11.05 10.09 28.68
CA TRP A 123 12.28 9.31 28.67
C TRP A 123 13.19 9.76 27.53
N THR A 124 12.67 9.92 26.32
CA THR A 124 13.46 10.33 25.15
C THR A 124 14.08 11.71 25.35
N LEU A 125 13.28 12.71 25.75
CA LEU A 125 13.74 14.09 25.93
C LEU A 125 14.73 14.25 27.10
N ASN A 126 14.55 13.48 28.18
CA ASN A 126 15.38 13.58 29.38
C ASN A 126 16.68 12.75 29.32
N ASN A 127 16.83 11.87 28.31
CA ASN A 127 18.00 10.98 28.17
C ASN A 127 18.82 11.25 26.90
N GLN A 128 18.82 12.49 26.39
CA GLN A 128 19.78 12.88 25.35
C GLN A 128 21.20 12.88 25.91
N GLN A 129 22.13 12.28 25.18
CA GLN A 129 23.54 12.28 25.55
C GLN A 129 24.14 13.69 25.46
N ALA A 130 25.26 13.91 26.15
CA ALA A 130 25.94 15.22 26.20
C ALA A 130 26.35 15.72 24.79
N ASN A 131 26.66 14.82 23.86
CA ASN A 131 27.03 15.13 22.47
C ASN A 131 25.83 15.39 21.54
N GLY A 132 24.59 15.13 21.97
CA GLY A 132 23.37 15.32 21.15
C GLY A 132 22.74 14.04 20.62
N LEU A 133 23.45 12.90 20.66
CA LEU A 133 22.88 11.60 20.32
C LEU A 133 21.75 11.25 21.30
N PHE A 134 20.66 10.67 20.80
CA PHE A 134 19.54 10.23 21.64
C PHE A 134 19.13 8.78 21.36
N GLY A 135 18.20 8.28 22.16
CA GLY A 135 17.76 6.89 22.11
C GLY A 135 18.74 5.95 22.80
N PRO A 136 18.48 4.64 22.76
CA PRO A 136 19.25 3.68 23.54
C PRO A 136 20.73 3.65 23.18
N ALA A 137 21.61 3.60 24.19
CA ALA A 137 23.06 3.75 24.02
C ALA A 137 23.70 2.65 23.14
N LYS A 138 23.11 1.45 23.15
CA LYS A 138 23.56 0.32 22.32
C LYS A 138 23.08 0.41 20.87
N MET A 139 22.07 1.23 20.58
CA MET A 139 21.55 1.40 19.23
C MET A 139 22.49 2.27 18.38
N LYS A 140 23.19 1.62 17.45
CA LYS A 140 24.11 2.27 16.51
C LYS A 140 23.46 2.71 15.20
N ASP A 141 22.34 2.10 14.83
CA ASP A 141 21.60 2.46 13.62
C ASP A 141 20.93 3.84 13.74
N TRP A 142 21.06 4.66 12.70
CA TRP A 142 20.40 5.97 12.58
C TRP A 142 18.88 5.83 12.43
N TRP A 143 18.43 4.78 11.74
CA TRP A 143 17.06 4.63 11.28
C TRP A 143 15.99 4.74 12.38
N PRO A 144 16.06 4.01 13.52
CA PRO A 144 14.97 4.03 14.50
C PRO A 144 14.72 5.39 15.16
N ARG A 145 15.68 6.32 15.05
CA ARG A 145 15.53 7.70 15.51
C ARG A 145 14.53 8.47 14.66
N MET A 146 14.44 8.17 13.36
CA MET A 146 13.55 8.85 12.41
C MET A 146 12.06 8.74 12.80
N PRO A 147 11.48 7.55 13.04
CA PRO A 147 10.10 7.46 13.53
C PRO A 147 9.90 8.10 14.91
N MET A 148 10.89 8.02 15.82
CA MET A 148 10.82 8.73 17.11
C MET A 148 10.80 10.25 16.92
N MET A 149 11.54 10.80 15.97
CA MET A 149 11.50 12.23 15.64
C MET A 149 10.14 12.67 15.11
N TYR A 150 9.43 11.85 14.32
CA TYR A 150 8.04 12.13 13.97
C TYR A 150 7.11 12.13 15.20
N ALA A 151 7.36 11.26 16.17
CA ALA A 151 6.61 11.27 17.43
C ALA A 151 6.86 12.57 18.21
N LEU A 152 8.12 13.01 18.31
CA LEU A 152 8.49 14.28 18.95
C LEU A 152 7.93 15.50 18.21
N GLN A 153 7.95 15.49 16.87
CA GLN A 153 7.31 16.51 16.04
C GLN A 153 5.82 16.57 16.33
N SER A 154 5.12 15.43 16.27
CA SER A 154 3.69 15.34 16.55
C SER A 154 3.37 15.81 17.98
N TYR A 155 4.19 15.44 18.95
CA TYR A 155 4.07 15.90 20.34
C TYR A 155 4.26 17.42 20.47
N TYR A 156 5.26 17.99 19.81
CA TYR A 156 5.48 19.43 19.79
C TYR A 156 4.29 20.17 19.17
N GLU A 157 3.79 19.69 18.02
CA GLU A 157 2.63 20.29 17.36
C GLU A 157 1.34 20.15 18.19
N ALA A 158 1.28 19.26 19.18
CA ALA A 158 0.14 19.13 20.08
C ALA A 158 0.29 19.93 21.38
N THR A 159 1.52 20.13 21.87
CA THR A 159 1.78 20.62 23.24
C THR A 159 2.60 21.91 23.31
N ASN A 160 3.32 22.23 22.23
CA ASN A 160 4.32 23.30 22.17
C ASN A 160 5.42 23.15 23.25
N ASP A 161 5.76 21.91 23.63
CA ASP A 161 6.80 21.64 24.61
C ASP A 161 8.16 22.20 24.14
N LYS A 162 8.67 23.16 24.91
CA LYS A 162 9.88 23.91 24.58
C LYS A 162 11.16 23.07 24.61
N ARG A 163 11.12 21.86 25.16
CA ARG A 163 12.26 20.92 25.15
C ARG A 163 12.56 20.38 23.76
N VAL A 164 11.57 20.25 22.88
CA VAL A 164 11.71 19.53 21.59
C VAL A 164 12.63 20.26 20.62
N ILE A 165 12.49 21.57 20.44
CA ILE A 165 13.29 22.33 19.46
C ILE A 165 14.78 22.28 19.80
N PRO A 166 15.25 22.63 21.02
CA PRO A 166 16.66 22.49 21.37
C PRO A 166 17.18 21.05 21.30
N PHE A 167 16.36 20.07 21.68
CA PHE A 167 16.71 18.65 21.62
C PHE A 167 17.03 18.22 20.18
N LEU A 168 16.13 18.51 19.22
CA LEU A 168 16.33 18.16 17.82
C LEU A 168 17.46 18.97 17.18
N SER A 169 17.62 20.26 17.52
CA SER A 169 18.76 21.06 17.06
C SER A 169 20.10 20.44 17.49
N LYS A 170 20.18 19.95 18.73
CA LYS A 170 21.39 19.28 19.23
C LYS A 170 21.64 17.94 18.54
N TYR A 171 20.59 17.15 18.30
CA TYR A 171 20.71 15.90 17.57
C TYR A 171 21.17 16.09 16.13
N PHE A 172 20.57 17.02 15.38
CA PHE A 172 20.96 17.22 13.99
C PHE A 172 22.37 17.79 13.82
N LYS A 173 22.84 18.59 14.79
CA LYS A 173 24.26 18.99 14.83
C LYS A 173 25.17 17.79 15.05
N TYR A 174 24.79 16.87 15.94
CA TYR A 174 25.51 15.60 16.11
C TYR A 174 25.50 14.78 14.83
N GLU A 175 24.34 14.58 14.21
CA GLU A 175 24.20 13.78 12.99
C GLU A 175 25.04 14.36 11.85
N LEU A 176 24.90 15.65 11.55
CA LEU A 176 25.69 16.33 10.51
C LEU A 176 27.20 16.14 10.70
N ALA A 177 27.67 16.28 11.95
CA ALA A 177 29.09 16.16 12.27
C ALA A 177 29.64 14.72 12.19
N ASN A 178 28.79 13.70 12.24
CA ASN A 178 29.22 12.30 12.34
C ASN A 178 28.90 11.47 11.09
N LEU A 179 28.00 11.92 10.20
CA LEU A 179 27.59 11.16 9.02
C LEU A 179 28.73 10.83 8.03
N ASP A 180 29.83 11.60 8.02
CA ASP A 180 30.98 11.27 7.19
C ASP A 180 31.80 10.09 7.77
N GLY A 181 31.83 9.97 9.11
CA GLY A 181 32.51 8.88 9.81
C GLY A 181 31.65 7.62 9.99
N ASP A 182 30.32 7.78 10.07
CA ASP A 182 29.35 6.68 10.12
C ASP A 182 28.19 6.94 9.16
N PRO A 183 28.38 6.67 7.85
CA PRO A 183 27.39 6.96 6.83
C PRO A 183 26.14 6.10 6.96
N LEU A 184 25.04 6.58 6.37
CA LEU A 184 23.80 5.84 6.25
C LEU A 184 24.03 4.49 5.56
N LYS A 185 23.40 3.45 6.12
CA LYS A 185 23.42 2.08 5.60
C LYS A 185 21.98 1.58 5.52
N GLU A 186 21.70 0.64 4.61
CA GLU A 186 20.44 -0.10 4.53
C GLU A 186 19.19 0.79 4.73
N TRP A 187 18.44 0.56 5.81
CA TRP A 187 17.24 1.32 6.18
C TRP A 187 17.48 2.82 6.31
N GLY A 188 18.62 3.24 6.87
CA GLY A 188 18.98 4.66 6.95
C GLY A 188 19.05 5.31 5.56
N LYS A 189 19.60 4.62 4.56
CA LYS A 189 19.67 5.11 3.18
C LYS A 189 18.29 5.18 2.53
N SER A 190 17.44 4.18 2.77
CA SER A 190 16.07 4.14 2.26
C SER A 190 15.25 5.29 2.80
N ARG A 191 15.41 5.54 4.10
CA ARG A 191 14.52 6.36 4.89
C ARG A 191 15.01 7.79 5.06
N ALA A 192 16.09 8.19 4.38
CA ALA A 192 16.66 9.54 4.43
C ALA A 192 15.62 10.67 4.20
N GLY A 193 14.57 10.43 3.41
CA GLY A 193 13.48 11.39 3.19
C GLY A 193 12.68 11.73 4.45
N ASP A 194 12.49 10.76 5.36
CA ASP A 194 11.87 11.00 6.67
C ASP A 194 12.74 11.95 7.50
N ASN A 195 14.05 11.74 7.47
CA ASN A 195 15.01 12.54 8.19
C ASN A 195 15.08 13.99 7.66
N MET A 196 15.11 14.12 6.33
CA MET A 196 15.08 15.41 5.64
C MET A 196 13.81 16.21 5.97
N GLU A 197 12.64 15.55 6.07
CA GLU A 197 11.38 16.23 6.39
C GLU A 197 11.44 16.90 7.77
N ILE A 198 11.98 16.21 8.78
CA ILE A 198 12.11 16.77 10.13
C ILE A 198 13.18 17.87 10.18
N ALA A 199 14.30 17.71 9.47
CA ALA A 199 15.34 18.75 9.38
C ALA A 199 14.79 20.04 8.74
N ILE A 200 14.00 19.93 7.66
CA ILE A 200 13.31 21.05 7.01
C ILE A 200 12.29 21.69 7.95
N TRP A 201 11.48 20.87 8.65
CA TRP A 201 10.53 21.38 9.64
C TRP A 201 11.22 22.18 10.75
N LEU A 202 12.36 21.69 11.26
CA LEU A 202 13.13 22.40 12.28
C LEU A 202 13.80 23.66 11.74
N TYR A 203 14.24 23.65 10.47
CA TYR A 203 14.77 24.83 9.78
C TYR A 203 13.74 25.96 9.74
N ASN A 204 12.48 25.64 9.42
CA ASN A 204 11.40 26.63 9.39
C ASN A 204 11.10 27.27 10.75
N LYS A 205 11.56 26.67 11.84
CA LYS A 205 11.44 27.25 13.19
C LYS A 205 12.69 28.04 13.60
N THR A 206 13.87 27.54 13.25
CA THR A 206 15.15 28.05 13.77
C THR A 206 15.92 28.95 12.79
N GLY A 207 15.83 28.69 11.49
CA GLY A 207 16.67 29.31 10.46
C GLY A 207 18.12 28.79 10.42
N ASP A 208 18.44 27.72 11.16
CA ASP A 208 19.80 27.18 11.26
C ASP A 208 20.24 26.54 9.93
N GLN A 209 21.24 27.15 9.27
CA GLN A 209 21.71 26.73 7.96
C GLN A 209 22.36 25.33 7.96
N ASP A 210 22.84 24.85 9.11
CA ASP A 210 23.38 23.49 9.23
C ASP A 210 22.32 22.44 8.89
N LEU A 211 21.05 22.72 9.10
CA LEU A 211 19.95 21.81 8.75
C LEU A 211 19.80 21.64 7.23
N LEU A 212 20.05 22.69 6.45
CA LEU A 212 20.03 22.59 4.99
C LEU A 212 21.27 21.85 4.46
N GLN A 213 22.43 22.07 5.09
CA GLN A 213 23.63 21.28 4.79
C GLN A 213 23.41 19.80 5.09
N LEU A 214 22.71 19.48 6.19
CA LEU A 214 22.33 18.12 6.52
C LEU A 214 21.38 17.52 5.47
N VAL A 215 20.37 18.27 5.00
CA VAL A 215 19.46 17.80 3.93
C VAL A 215 20.23 17.41 2.66
N GLU A 216 21.21 18.22 2.23
CA GLU A 216 22.08 17.90 1.10
C GLU A 216 22.93 16.64 1.37
N LYS A 217 23.52 16.51 2.56
CA LYS A 217 24.31 15.32 2.94
C LYS A 217 23.45 14.05 2.96
N LEU A 218 22.23 14.12 3.51
CA LEU A 218 21.28 13.02 3.52
C LEU A 218 20.91 12.61 2.08
N LYS A 219 20.68 13.57 1.17
CA LYS A 219 20.45 13.28 -0.24
C LYS A 219 21.63 12.58 -0.90
N GLN A 220 22.86 12.93 -0.55
CA GLN A 220 24.07 12.31 -1.10
C GLN A 220 24.23 10.86 -0.63
N GLN A 221 23.87 10.55 0.62
CA GLN A 221 24.02 9.20 1.18
C GLN A 221 22.81 8.28 0.94
N ALA A 222 21.64 8.81 0.57
CA ALA A 222 20.44 8.03 0.26
C ALA A 222 20.60 7.15 -1.00
N TYR A 223 19.67 6.20 -1.19
CA TYR A 223 19.47 5.63 -2.52
C TYR A 223 19.08 6.73 -3.52
N PRO A 224 19.37 6.56 -4.83
CA PRO A 224 19.03 7.55 -5.84
C PRO A 224 17.53 7.49 -6.17
N TRP A 225 16.67 7.72 -5.18
CA TRP A 225 15.21 7.55 -5.27
C TRP A 225 14.58 8.35 -6.41
N ILE A 226 15.05 9.57 -6.67
CA ILE A 226 14.59 10.38 -7.81
C ILE A 226 14.80 9.62 -9.14
N ASP A 227 15.96 9.00 -9.33
CA ASP A 227 16.29 8.25 -10.55
C ASP A 227 15.56 6.90 -10.59
N ILE A 228 15.43 6.23 -9.44
CA ILE A 228 14.70 4.97 -9.30
C ILE A 228 13.24 5.15 -9.74
N TYR A 229 12.53 6.14 -9.18
CA TYR A 229 11.14 6.40 -9.54
C TYR A 229 10.98 6.96 -10.95
N SER A 230 11.95 7.72 -11.46
CA SER A 230 11.87 8.26 -12.82
C SER A 230 12.01 7.17 -13.87
N ASN A 231 12.87 6.18 -13.63
CA ASN A 231 13.32 5.20 -14.64
C ASN A 231 12.92 3.75 -14.34
N ASN A 232 11.99 3.53 -13.40
CA ASN A 232 11.57 2.19 -12.95
C ASN A 232 12.75 1.30 -12.48
N GLY A 233 13.68 1.89 -11.73
CA GLY A 233 14.96 1.27 -11.38
C GLY A 233 14.98 0.40 -10.13
N PHE A 234 13.83 -0.04 -9.61
CA PHE A 234 13.71 -0.69 -8.28
C PHE A 234 14.58 -1.94 -8.12
N TYR A 235 14.72 -2.73 -9.20
CA TYR A 235 15.47 -3.99 -9.21
C TYR A 235 16.93 -3.86 -9.70
N PHE A 236 17.43 -2.65 -9.96
CA PHE A 236 18.78 -2.45 -10.55
C PHE A 236 19.93 -2.58 -9.53
N PHE A 237 19.61 -2.90 -8.28
CA PHE A 237 20.55 -2.98 -7.16
C PHE A 237 20.86 -4.42 -6.72
N GLY A 238 20.64 -5.40 -7.61
CA GLY A 238 20.96 -6.81 -7.37
C GLY A 238 20.18 -7.40 -6.19
N ASP A 239 20.92 -8.01 -5.26
CA ASP A 239 20.35 -8.61 -4.04
C ASP A 239 20.10 -7.61 -2.90
N ASP A 240 20.32 -6.31 -3.13
CA ASP A 240 19.95 -5.29 -2.14
C ASP A 240 18.44 -5.33 -1.90
N PHE A 241 18.06 -5.64 -0.66
CA PHE A 241 16.67 -5.71 -0.21
C PHE A 241 15.95 -4.37 -0.40
N GLN A 242 16.66 -3.28 -0.14
CA GLN A 242 16.03 -2.02 0.22
C GLN A 242 15.30 -1.32 -0.94
N PRO A 243 15.87 -1.21 -2.16
CA PRO A 243 15.25 -0.48 -3.27
C PRO A 243 14.04 -1.18 -3.90
N LYS A 244 13.86 -2.47 -3.63
CA LYS A 244 12.76 -3.31 -4.12
C LYS A 244 11.77 -3.73 -3.03
N HIS A 245 12.08 -3.46 -1.77
CA HIS A 245 11.20 -3.70 -0.63
C HIS A 245 10.04 -2.71 -0.64
N MET A 246 8.82 -3.19 -0.81
CA MET A 246 7.63 -2.38 -1.08
C MET A 246 7.36 -1.34 0.02
N VAL A 247 7.63 -1.64 1.29
CA VAL A 247 7.48 -0.63 2.37
C VAL A 247 8.47 0.51 2.21
N ASN A 248 9.72 0.21 1.85
CA ASN A 248 10.71 1.26 1.59
C ASN A 248 10.36 2.04 0.33
N VAL A 249 9.86 1.37 -0.71
CA VAL A 249 9.34 2.01 -1.92
C VAL A 249 8.13 2.89 -1.61
N ALA A 250 7.25 2.51 -0.69
CA ALA A 250 6.11 3.33 -0.28
C ALA A 250 6.54 4.52 0.58
N GLN A 251 7.47 4.32 1.52
CA GLN A 251 7.97 5.39 2.37
C GLN A 251 8.84 6.38 1.58
N ALA A 252 9.72 5.90 0.71
CA ALA A 252 10.63 6.76 -0.04
C ALA A 252 9.90 7.55 -1.14
N LEU A 253 8.61 7.27 -1.40
CA LEU A 253 7.83 7.98 -2.40
C LEU A 253 7.77 9.49 -2.13
N LYS A 254 7.82 9.90 -0.85
CA LYS A 254 7.90 11.33 -0.46
C LYS A 254 9.27 11.95 -0.75
N PHE A 255 10.33 11.15 -0.88
CA PHE A 255 11.72 11.61 -0.96
C PHE A 255 11.94 12.69 -2.02
N PRO A 256 11.52 12.50 -3.29
CA PRO A 256 11.72 13.52 -4.33
C PRO A 256 11.04 14.84 -3.98
N VAL A 257 9.87 14.78 -3.35
CA VAL A 257 9.05 15.94 -3.02
C VAL A 257 9.56 16.68 -1.80
N VAL A 258 10.03 15.96 -0.78
CA VAL A 258 10.71 16.57 0.38
C VAL A 258 11.95 17.32 -0.08
N TYR A 259 12.77 16.71 -0.94
CA TYR A 259 13.97 17.36 -1.48
C TYR A 259 13.64 18.55 -2.40
N ALA A 260 12.53 18.49 -3.14
CA ALA A 260 12.09 19.59 -4.01
C ALA A 260 11.83 20.91 -3.26
N GLN A 261 11.64 20.86 -1.94
CA GLN A 261 11.53 22.08 -1.15
C GLN A 261 12.86 22.85 -1.06
N LEU A 262 14.00 22.17 -1.10
CA LEU A 262 15.32 22.81 -1.14
C LEU A 262 15.79 23.05 -2.58
N GLN A 263 15.55 22.09 -3.47
CA GLN A 263 15.92 22.16 -4.89
C GLN A 263 14.68 21.97 -5.78
N ASP A 264 13.97 23.06 -6.08
CA ASP A 264 12.70 23.04 -6.83
C ASP A 264 12.95 22.82 -8.34
N ARG A 265 13.20 21.56 -8.71
CA ARG A 265 13.38 21.11 -10.10
C ARG A 265 12.16 20.31 -10.55
N PRO A 266 11.66 20.49 -11.78
CA PRO A 266 10.54 19.70 -12.31
C PRO A 266 10.77 18.19 -12.20
N SER A 267 12.00 17.72 -12.44
CA SER A 267 12.38 16.31 -12.32
C SER A 267 12.09 15.70 -10.94
N ASN A 268 12.23 16.49 -9.86
CA ASN A 268 11.97 16.02 -8.50
C ASN A 268 10.47 15.83 -8.26
N LEU A 269 9.63 16.73 -8.80
CA LEU A 269 8.17 16.66 -8.66
C LEU A 269 7.58 15.56 -9.56
N GLU A 270 8.10 15.42 -10.78
CA GLU A 270 7.69 14.38 -11.74
C GLU A 270 8.07 12.97 -11.28
N ALA A 271 9.15 12.81 -10.51
CA ALA A 271 9.58 11.50 -10.04
C ALA A 271 8.48 10.79 -9.23
N LEU A 272 7.73 11.50 -8.39
CA LEU A 272 6.62 10.90 -7.63
C LEU A 272 5.54 10.34 -8.56
N SER A 273 5.08 11.11 -9.55
CA SER A 273 4.00 10.68 -10.44
C SER A 273 4.44 9.59 -11.41
N LYS A 274 5.68 9.66 -11.92
CA LYS A 274 6.31 8.58 -12.71
C LYS A 274 6.45 7.30 -11.88
N GLY A 275 6.92 7.42 -10.64
CA GLY A 275 7.05 6.31 -9.70
C GLY A 275 5.73 5.58 -9.44
N ILE A 276 4.67 6.33 -9.11
CA ILE A 276 3.32 5.77 -8.96
C ILE A 276 2.87 5.08 -10.25
N THR A 277 3.11 5.69 -11.42
CA THR A 277 2.71 5.12 -12.71
C THR A 277 3.40 3.78 -12.96
N HIS A 278 4.71 3.69 -12.75
CA HIS A 278 5.48 2.45 -12.90
C HIS A 278 5.02 1.37 -11.93
N ILE A 279 4.87 1.71 -10.64
CA ILE A 279 4.42 0.76 -9.61
C ILE A 279 3.01 0.26 -9.92
N MET A 280 2.08 1.15 -10.29
CA MET A 280 0.70 0.75 -10.60
C MET A 280 0.61 -0.05 -11.90
N HIS A 281 1.49 0.19 -12.87
CA HIS A 281 1.57 -0.61 -14.09
C HIS A 281 2.07 -2.04 -13.82
N ASP A 282 3.20 -2.17 -13.14
CA ASP A 282 3.89 -3.47 -12.97
C ASP A 282 3.38 -4.27 -11.76
N HIS A 283 2.82 -3.59 -10.76
CA HIS A 283 2.48 -4.18 -9.46
C HIS A 283 1.13 -3.70 -8.89
N GLY A 284 0.37 -2.89 -9.62
CA GLY A 284 -0.85 -2.25 -9.10
C GLY A 284 -1.96 -3.23 -8.72
N GLN A 285 -2.65 -2.91 -7.63
CA GLN A 285 -3.84 -3.61 -7.15
C GLN A 285 -5.06 -2.66 -7.10
N PRO A 286 -6.30 -3.19 -7.13
CA PRO A 286 -7.53 -2.40 -7.17
C PRO A 286 -7.64 -1.32 -6.09
N GLU A 287 -7.13 -1.59 -4.89
CA GLU A 287 -7.14 -0.69 -3.73
C GLU A 287 -6.23 0.55 -3.86
N GLY A 288 -5.53 0.71 -4.99
CA GLY A 288 -4.86 1.98 -5.36
C GLY A 288 -3.37 2.06 -5.00
N LEU A 289 -2.73 0.91 -4.75
CA LEU A 289 -1.31 0.82 -4.42
C LEU A 289 -0.71 -0.48 -5.00
N GLY A 290 0.62 -0.58 -5.02
CA GLY A 290 1.36 -1.73 -5.53
C GLY A 290 1.43 -2.90 -4.56
N SER A 291 1.37 -4.13 -5.07
CA SER A 291 1.59 -5.35 -4.31
C SER A 291 3.03 -5.47 -3.82
N GLY A 292 3.19 -6.09 -2.65
CA GLY A 292 4.46 -6.29 -2.01
C GLY A 292 4.41 -7.40 -0.99
N THR A 293 5.03 -8.54 -1.30
CA THR A 293 5.26 -9.62 -0.35
C THR A 293 6.69 -9.53 0.17
N GLU A 294 6.90 -8.47 0.96
CA GLU A 294 8.16 -7.73 1.16
C GLU A 294 8.66 -7.06 -0.13
N PHE A 295 8.82 -7.80 -1.21
CA PHE A 295 9.26 -7.24 -2.50
C PHE A 295 8.08 -6.96 -3.41
N LEU A 296 8.22 -5.96 -4.28
CA LEU A 296 7.31 -5.69 -5.41
C LEU A 296 6.93 -7.00 -6.13
N ALA A 297 5.64 -7.38 -6.12
CA ALA A 297 5.25 -8.77 -6.37
C ALA A 297 4.45 -9.03 -7.67
N GLY A 298 4.03 -7.97 -8.37
CA GLY A 298 3.30 -8.10 -9.64
C GLY A 298 1.79 -7.90 -9.51
N THR A 299 1.06 -8.03 -10.60
CA THR A 299 -0.39 -7.71 -10.64
C THR A 299 -1.31 -8.90 -10.36
N SER A 300 -0.77 -10.09 -10.05
CA SER A 300 -1.63 -11.26 -9.78
C SER A 300 -2.62 -10.97 -8.66
N SER A 301 -3.87 -11.44 -8.82
CA SER A 301 -4.95 -11.12 -7.87
C SER A 301 -4.81 -11.81 -6.52
N ILE A 302 -3.82 -12.70 -6.40
CA ILE A 302 -3.46 -13.44 -5.19
C ILE A 302 -2.13 -12.99 -4.60
N GLU A 303 -1.51 -11.91 -5.12
CA GLU A 303 -0.35 -11.29 -4.48
C GLU A 303 -0.79 -10.34 -3.37
N GLY A 304 -0.02 -10.32 -2.29
CA GLY A 304 -0.34 -9.58 -1.08
C GLY A 304 0.17 -8.14 -1.09
N VAL A 305 -0.51 -7.29 -0.32
CA VAL A 305 -0.03 -5.97 0.12
C VAL A 305 0.30 -6.05 1.61
N GLU A 306 1.54 -5.72 1.97
CA GLU A 306 1.95 -5.62 3.37
C GLU A 306 1.28 -4.45 4.11
N THR A 307 0.87 -4.66 5.36
CA THR A 307 0.27 -3.61 6.20
C THR A 307 1.12 -2.35 6.35
N CYS A 308 2.44 -2.47 6.54
CA CYS A 308 3.33 -1.30 6.61
C CYS A 308 3.29 -0.48 5.31
N THR A 309 3.20 -1.14 4.15
CA THR A 309 3.16 -0.46 2.84
C THR A 309 1.99 0.52 2.80
N VAL A 310 0.83 0.13 3.32
CA VAL A 310 -0.38 0.96 3.29
C VAL A 310 -0.18 2.27 4.06
N VAL A 311 0.25 2.19 5.32
CA VAL A 311 0.41 3.39 6.15
C VAL A 311 1.57 4.27 5.69
N GLU A 312 2.66 3.69 5.18
CA GLU A 312 3.81 4.44 4.68
C GLU A 312 3.51 5.15 3.35
N TRP A 313 2.76 4.51 2.46
CA TRP A 313 2.30 5.15 1.22
C TRP A 313 1.36 6.31 1.53
N MET A 314 0.40 6.11 2.45
CA MET A 314 -0.49 7.17 2.92
C MET A 314 0.32 8.37 3.45
N GLN A 315 1.28 8.14 4.35
CA GLN A 315 2.13 9.21 4.88
C GLN A 315 2.91 9.94 3.78
N SER A 316 3.39 9.21 2.76
CA SER A 316 4.07 9.83 1.63
C SER A 316 3.16 10.74 0.81
N LEU A 317 1.90 10.34 0.58
CA LEU A 317 0.92 11.16 -0.13
C LEU A 317 0.46 12.37 0.69
N GLU A 318 0.28 12.21 2.00
CA GLU A 318 0.01 13.32 2.93
C GLU A 318 1.13 14.36 2.89
N THR A 319 2.38 13.91 2.79
CA THR A 319 3.54 14.79 2.64
C THR A 319 3.54 15.48 1.27
N ALA A 320 3.32 14.72 0.20
CA ALA A 320 3.34 15.24 -1.15
C ALA A 320 2.21 16.24 -1.43
N ALA A 321 1.02 16.02 -0.87
CA ALA A 321 -0.13 16.90 -1.04
C ALA A 321 0.15 18.32 -0.54
N LYS A 322 0.94 18.48 0.53
CA LYS A 322 1.37 19.78 1.08
C LYS A 322 2.31 20.57 0.17
N VAL A 323 2.99 19.90 -0.77
CA VAL A 323 4.06 20.50 -1.57
C VAL A 323 3.68 20.66 -3.04
N ILE A 324 2.95 19.69 -3.61
CA ILE A 324 2.59 19.67 -5.04
C ILE A 324 1.23 20.34 -5.30
N HIS A 325 0.30 20.26 -4.34
CA HIS A 325 -1.05 20.80 -4.46
C HIS A 325 -1.86 20.23 -5.64
N ASP A 326 -1.64 18.95 -5.98
CA ASP A 326 -2.40 18.24 -7.02
C ASP A 326 -3.54 17.43 -6.40
N ALA A 327 -4.77 17.65 -6.91
CA ALA A 327 -5.96 16.97 -6.43
C ALA A 327 -5.86 15.43 -6.54
N ARG A 328 -5.12 14.91 -7.51
CA ARG A 328 -4.97 13.46 -7.74
C ARG A 328 -4.19 12.77 -6.62
N ILE A 329 -3.33 13.49 -5.90
CA ILE A 329 -2.64 12.94 -4.71
C ILE A 329 -3.67 12.66 -3.61
N GLY A 330 -4.62 13.57 -3.40
CA GLY A 330 -5.73 13.36 -2.48
C GLY A 330 -6.69 12.24 -2.92
N ASP A 331 -6.93 12.10 -4.23
CA ASP A 331 -7.70 10.96 -4.77
C ASP A 331 -7.04 9.62 -4.43
N GLN A 332 -5.72 9.51 -4.63
CA GLN A 332 -5.00 8.29 -4.30
C GLN A 332 -4.95 8.03 -2.79
N LEU A 333 -4.74 9.08 -1.98
CA LEU A 333 -4.75 8.97 -0.52
C LEU A 333 -6.10 8.45 -0.01
N GLU A 334 -7.21 9.01 -0.49
CA GLU A 334 -8.56 8.54 -0.12
C GLU A 334 -8.84 7.12 -0.60
N LYS A 335 -8.40 6.76 -1.82
CA LYS A 335 -8.54 5.40 -2.33
C LYS A 335 -7.81 4.39 -1.41
N ILE A 336 -6.60 4.69 -0.97
CA ILE A 336 -5.87 3.81 -0.05
C ILE A 336 -6.54 3.78 1.33
N ALA A 337 -6.90 4.96 1.88
CA ALA A 337 -7.48 5.09 3.22
C ALA A 337 -8.84 4.40 3.37
N PHE A 338 -9.70 4.45 2.35
CA PHE A 338 -11.05 3.90 2.43
C PHE A 338 -11.18 2.46 1.93
N ASN A 339 -10.11 1.92 1.32
CA ASN A 339 -10.08 0.53 0.85
C ASN A 339 -9.02 -0.28 1.58
N ALA A 340 -7.75 -0.04 1.29
CA ALA A 340 -6.65 -0.86 1.79
C ALA A 340 -6.53 -0.81 3.31
N LEU A 341 -6.59 0.38 3.93
CA LEU A 341 -6.40 0.55 5.38
C LEU A 341 -7.36 -0.29 6.23
N PRO A 342 -8.70 -0.13 6.14
CA PRO A 342 -9.65 -0.93 6.93
C PRO A 342 -9.64 -2.42 6.57
N ALA A 343 -9.24 -2.77 5.34
CA ALA A 343 -9.18 -4.15 4.87
C ALA A 343 -8.20 -5.04 5.64
N GLN A 344 -7.18 -4.46 6.26
CA GLN A 344 -6.16 -5.23 6.99
C GLN A 344 -6.60 -5.60 8.40
N PHE A 345 -7.59 -4.91 8.97
CA PHE A 345 -7.92 -5.00 10.39
C PHE A 345 -9.20 -5.81 10.65
N SER A 346 -9.30 -6.45 11.82
CA SER A 346 -10.60 -6.86 12.33
C SER A 346 -11.46 -5.63 12.61
N ARG A 347 -12.79 -5.82 12.60
CA ARG A 347 -13.75 -4.70 12.71
C ARG A 347 -13.69 -3.96 14.04
N ASP A 348 -13.05 -4.55 15.05
CA ASP A 348 -12.80 -4.00 16.38
C ASP A 348 -11.34 -3.56 16.59
N PHE A 349 -10.54 -3.55 15.52
CA PHE A 349 -9.13 -3.14 15.53
C PHE A 349 -8.22 -3.98 16.44
N LYS A 350 -8.63 -5.20 16.83
CA LYS A 350 -7.83 -6.08 17.69
C LYS A 350 -6.83 -6.95 16.92
N ASN A 351 -7.16 -7.29 15.68
CA ASN A 351 -6.31 -8.10 14.82
C ASN A 351 -5.95 -7.36 13.54
N HIS A 352 -4.88 -7.83 12.91
CA HIS A 352 -4.52 -7.46 11.55
C HIS A 352 -4.14 -8.72 10.75
N SER A 353 -4.05 -8.59 9.43
CA SER A 353 -3.34 -9.52 8.55
C SER A 353 -2.10 -8.80 8.03
N TYR A 354 -0.97 -9.49 8.00
CA TYR A 354 0.31 -8.94 7.52
C TYR A 354 0.25 -8.65 6.03
N TYR A 355 -0.25 -9.61 5.25
CA TYR A 355 -0.57 -9.46 3.83
C TYR A 355 -2.07 -9.48 3.63
N THR A 356 -2.52 -8.61 2.74
CA THR A 356 -3.91 -8.52 2.30
C THR A 356 -3.99 -8.66 0.78
N LEU A 357 -4.86 -9.53 0.28
CA LEU A 357 -4.98 -9.83 -1.16
C LEU A 357 -6.30 -9.30 -1.74
N PRO A 358 -6.35 -8.91 -3.03
CA PRO A 358 -7.60 -8.52 -3.67
C PRO A 358 -8.58 -9.69 -3.84
N ASN A 359 -8.06 -10.89 -4.13
CA ASN A 359 -8.85 -12.13 -4.14
C ASN A 359 -8.43 -13.04 -2.97
N GLN A 360 -8.67 -12.57 -1.74
CA GLN A 360 -8.48 -13.33 -0.50
C GLN A 360 -9.71 -14.17 -0.17
N VAL A 361 -9.89 -15.32 -0.81
CA VAL A 361 -11.12 -16.15 -0.63
C VAL A 361 -11.18 -16.87 0.73
N GLN A 362 -10.07 -16.92 1.46
CA GLN A 362 -9.96 -17.46 2.82
C GLN A 362 -8.76 -16.81 3.54
N SER A 363 -8.76 -16.84 4.87
CA SER A 363 -7.66 -16.39 5.73
C SER A 363 -7.27 -17.56 6.64
N ILE A 364 -6.24 -18.31 6.25
CA ILE A 364 -5.84 -19.55 6.94
C ILE A 364 -4.32 -19.64 7.08
N HIS A 365 -3.85 -20.48 8.00
CA HIS A 365 -2.42 -20.70 8.16
C HIS A 365 -1.85 -21.56 7.01
N GLY A 366 -0.77 -21.11 6.38
CA GLY A 366 0.00 -21.88 5.39
C GLY A 366 0.82 -21.01 4.44
N GLU A 367 1.76 -21.65 3.73
CA GLU A 367 2.67 -21.00 2.77
C GLU A 367 1.94 -20.70 1.44
N HIS A 368 2.01 -19.44 1.02
CA HIS A 368 1.47 -18.91 -0.24
C HIS A 368 2.46 -18.95 -1.41
N GLY A 369 3.75 -19.18 -1.11
CA GLY A 369 4.86 -19.09 -2.05
C GLY A 369 5.32 -17.65 -2.32
N PHE A 370 4.93 -16.72 -1.44
CA PHE A 370 5.32 -15.31 -1.51
C PHE A 370 6.83 -15.12 -1.53
N ASN A 371 7.30 -13.95 -1.99
CA ASN A 371 8.74 -13.74 -2.13
C ASN A 371 9.49 -13.84 -0.79
N GLN A 372 8.91 -13.28 0.27
CA GLN A 372 9.09 -13.73 1.64
C GLN A 372 7.71 -14.15 2.16
N ASP A 373 7.66 -15.32 2.78
CA ASP A 373 6.42 -15.97 3.14
C ASP A 373 6.44 -16.24 4.63
N TYR A 374 5.29 -16.01 5.23
CA TYR A 374 5.04 -16.22 6.63
C TYR A 374 3.75 -17.03 6.68
N SER A 375 3.79 -18.23 7.24
CA SER A 375 2.62 -19.11 7.29
C SER A 375 1.40 -18.48 7.98
N SER A 376 1.60 -17.50 8.87
CA SER A 376 0.54 -16.73 9.51
C SER A 376 0.23 -15.39 8.81
N GLY A 377 0.87 -15.09 7.68
CA GLY A 377 0.89 -13.77 7.05
C GLY A 377 -0.47 -13.23 6.63
N ILE A 378 -1.41 -14.09 6.27
CA ILE A 378 -2.79 -13.67 5.93
C ILE A 378 -3.78 -13.92 7.07
N VAL A 379 -3.36 -14.52 8.18
CA VAL A 379 -4.23 -14.92 9.30
C VAL A 379 -4.65 -13.69 10.09
N SER A 380 -5.94 -13.56 10.39
CA SER A 380 -6.42 -12.48 11.27
C SER A 380 -5.92 -12.72 12.71
N SER A 381 -4.90 -11.97 13.12
CA SER A 381 -4.19 -12.18 14.39
C SER A 381 -3.58 -10.86 14.92
N PRO A 382 -3.39 -10.69 16.24
CA PRO A 382 -2.50 -9.64 16.75
C PRO A 382 -1.01 -9.94 16.46
N TYR A 383 -0.69 -11.17 16.03
CA TYR A 383 0.66 -11.67 15.74
C TYR A 383 0.80 -12.16 14.29
N SER A 384 0.02 -11.59 13.37
CA SER A 384 0.08 -11.97 11.95
C SER A 384 1.46 -11.67 11.36
N GLY A 385 2.03 -12.63 10.62
CA GLY A 385 3.28 -12.47 9.88
C GLY A 385 4.48 -12.00 10.71
N TYR A 386 5.34 -11.18 10.10
CA TYR A 386 6.50 -10.59 10.77
C TYR A 386 6.13 -9.41 11.67
N GLY A 387 6.93 -9.18 12.71
CA GLY A 387 6.56 -8.28 13.81
C GLY A 387 6.60 -6.78 13.52
N CYS A 388 6.93 -6.30 12.31
CA CYS A 388 7.03 -4.86 12.01
C CYS A 388 5.65 -4.17 11.95
N CYS A 389 4.68 -4.77 11.26
CA CYS A 389 3.37 -4.19 10.96
C CYS A 389 2.60 -3.83 12.23
N ARG A 390 2.63 -4.69 13.25
CA ARG A 390 1.94 -4.48 14.52
C ARG A 390 2.46 -3.28 15.34
N TYR A 391 3.55 -2.62 14.91
CA TYR A 391 4.04 -1.37 15.51
C TYR A 391 3.91 -0.18 14.55
N ASN A 392 4.03 -0.38 13.24
CA ASN A 392 3.92 0.72 12.27
C ASN A 392 2.47 1.13 11.98
N MET A 393 1.53 0.17 12.00
CA MET A 393 0.13 0.38 11.57
C MET A 393 -0.61 1.49 12.34
N HIS A 394 -0.16 1.84 13.55
CA HIS A 394 -0.90 2.71 14.46
C HIS A 394 -1.04 4.16 13.96
N MET A 395 -0.30 4.58 12.94
CA MET A 395 -0.39 5.94 12.41
C MET A 395 -1.54 6.17 11.42
N GLY A 396 -2.12 5.13 10.80
CA GLY A 396 -3.02 5.24 9.64
C GLY A 396 -4.14 6.29 9.77
N TRP A 397 -5.15 6.04 10.60
CA TRP A 397 -6.26 6.99 10.78
C TRP A 397 -5.86 8.32 11.45
N PRO A 398 -5.01 8.34 12.49
CA PRO A 398 -4.59 9.60 13.11
C PRO A 398 -3.86 10.54 12.15
N TYR A 399 -3.05 10.01 11.24
CA TYR A 399 -2.32 10.79 10.24
C TYR A 399 -3.26 11.27 9.12
N PHE A 400 -4.18 10.42 8.67
CA PHE A 400 -5.24 10.83 7.75
C PHE A 400 -6.00 12.06 8.28
N VAL A 401 -6.43 12.02 9.56
CA VAL A 401 -7.15 13.13 10.20
C VAL A 401 -6.27 14.38 10.30
N LYS A 402 -5.05 14.28 10.82
CA LYS A 402 -4.20 15.47 11.04
C LYS A 402 -3.73 16.14 9.74
N SER A 403 -3.72 15.39 8.63
CA SER A 403 -3.29 15.86 7.31
C SER A 403 -4.46 16.30 6.41
N SER A 404 -5.70 16.15 6.86
CA SER A 404 -6.90 16.42 6.04
C SER A 404 -7.08 17.89 5.67
N VAL A 405 -6.69 18.81 6.55
CA VAL A 405 -6.75 20.26 6.32
C VAL A 405 -5.41 20.88 6.69
N VAL A 406 -4.93 21.78 5.83
CA VAL A 406 -3.61 22.42 5.96
C VAL A 406 -3.73 23.93 5.84
N ALA A 407 -2.82 24.67 6.46
CA ALA A 407 -2.74 26.13 6.33
C ALA A 407 -1.96 26.51 5.07
N THR A 408 -2.41 27.57 4.40
CA THR A 408 -1.78 28.09 3.17
C THR A 408 -0.96 29.35 3.46
N PRO A 409 0.14 29.62 2.72
CA PRO A 409 0.95 30.84 2.86
C PRO A 409 0.16 32.15 2.79
N GLU A 410 -0.97 32.13 2.08
CA GLU A 410 -1.93 33.24 1.97
C GLU A 410 -2.81 33.40 3.22
N LYS A 411 -2.47 32.70 4.31
CA LYS A 411 -3.17 32.70 5.60
C LYS A 411 -4.60 32.16 5.50
N GLY A 412 -4.82 31.23 4.58
CA GLY A 412 -6.07 30.50 4.39
C GLY A 412 -5.96 29.03 4.79
N LEU A 413 -6.90 28.23 4.29
CA LEU A 413 -6.94 26.78 4.51
C LEU A 413 -7.11 26.05 3.18
N ALA A 414 -6.51 24.87 3.06
CA ALA A 414 -6.77 23.93 1.99
C ALA A 414 -7.28 22.60 2.55
N VAL A 415 -8.39 22.10 2.00
CA VAL A 415 -8.96 20.78 2.32
C VAL A 415 -8.40 19.77 1.33
N ILE A 416 -7.61 18.82 1.84
CA ILE A 416 -6.90 17.79 1.08
C ILE A 416 -7.72 16.51 1.01
N THR A 417 -8.38 16.10 2.09
CA THR A 417 -9.25 14.93 2.16
C THR A 417 -10.53 15.25 2.89
N TYR A 418 -11.58 14.46 2.63
CA TYR A 418 -12.91 14.67 3.18
C TYR A 418 -13.32 13.53 4.13
N GLY A 419 -14.13 13.87 5.14
CA GLY A 419 -14.63 12.97 6.15
C GLY A 419 -15.35 13.74 7.27
N PRO A 420 -16.19 13.08 8.08
CA PRO A 420 -16.88 13.75 9.19
C PRO A 420 -15.87 14.32 10.18
N MET A 421 -15.70 15.64 10.20
CA MET A 421 -14.62 16.32 10.93
C MET A 421 -15.06 17.68 11.48
N GLU A 422 -14.33 18.14 12.48
CA GLU A 422 -14.43 19.48 13.04
C GLU A 422 -13.04 20.08 13.11
N ILE A 423 -12.87 21.24 12.48
CA ILE A 423 -11.60 21.95 12.39
C ILE A 423 -11.70 23.21 13.22
N GLU A 424 -10.83 23.38 14.20
CA GLU A 424 -10.70 24.58 15.02
C GLU A 424 -9.26 25.11 14.92
N THR A 425 -9.10 26.30 14.33
CA THR A 425 -7.78 26.85 14.02
C THR A 425 -7.85 28.38 13.89
N VAL A 426 -6.79 29.00 13.34
CA VAL A 426 -6.73 30.43 13.02
C VAL A 426 -6.52 30.66 11.53
N VAL A 427 -6.99 31.80 11.01
CA VAL A 427 -6.80 32.25 9.63
C VAL A 427 -6.51 33.75 9.60
N ALA A 428 -6.10 34.27 8.44
CA ALA A 428 -5.73 35.67 8.24
C ALA A 428 -4.76 36.16 9.35
N SER A 429 -5.06 37.28 10.00
CA SER A 429 -4.29 37.81 11.14
C SER A 429 -4.75 37.18 12.47
N ASN A 430 -4.56 35.85 12.60
CA ASN A 430 -4.88 35.06 13.80
C ASN A 430 -6.35 35.10 14.25
N LYS A 431 -7.29 35.18 13.30
CA LYS A 431 -8.72 35.11 13.60
C LYS A 431 -9.13 33.66 13.77
N LYS A 432 -9.76 33.35 14.92
CA LYS A 432 -10.26 32.01 15.21
C LYS A 432 -11.39 31.63 14.24
N ILE A 433 -11.32 30.42 13.73
CA ILE A 433 -12.33 29.82 12.86
C ILE A 433 -12.65 28.41 13.33
N LYS A 434 -13.91 28.04 13.19
CA LYS A 434 -14.39 26.66 13.29
C LYS A 434 -15.00 26.24 11.95
N ILE A 435 -14.62 25.10 11.40
CA ILE A 435 -15.30 24.51 10.25
C ILE A 435 -15.88 23.17 10.70
N THR A 436 -17.19 23.00 10.55
CA THR A 436 -17.83 21.69 10.76
C THR A 436 -18.07 21.05 9.41
N GLU A 437 -17.42 19.91 9.17
CA GLU A 437 -17.63 19.06 8.01
C GLU A 437 -18.63 17.96 8.36
N GLU A 438 -19.89 18.19 8.00
CA GLU A 438 -20.97 17.21 8.17
C GLU A 438 -21.05 16.38 6.90
N THR A 439 -20.75 15.07 6.98
CA THR A 439 -20.82 14.16 5.84
C THR A 439 -20.77 12.68 6.25
N ASN A 440 -21.36 11.81 5.43
CA ASN A 440 -21.08 10.36 5.44
C ASN A 440 -20.08 9.94 4.35
N TYR A 441 -19.40 10.89 3.70
CA TYR A 441 -18.32 10.62 2.74
C TYR A 441 -17.30 9.65 3.37
N PRO A 442 -16.84 8.61 2.64
CA PRO A 442 -16.99 8.37 1.20
C PRO A 442 -18.29 7.64 0.77
N PHE A 443 -19.24 7.39 1.67
CA PHE A 443 -20.45 6.62 1.38
C PHE A 443 -21.62 7.47 0.84
N GLU A 444 -21.46 8.79 0.79
CA GLU A 444 -22.39 9.71 0.14
C GLU A 444 -21.64 10.75 -0.70
N GLU A 445 -22.35 11.39 -1.63
CA GLU A 445 -21.78 12.31 -2.61
C GLU A 445 -21.66 13.76 -2.10
N LYS A 446 -22.50 14.09 -1.12
CA LYS A 446 -22.62 15.45 -0.63
C LYS A 446 -21.63 15.68 0.52
N ILE A 447 -21.04 16.86 0.52
CA ILE A 447 -20.20 17.66 1.43
C ILE A 447 -20.89 18.84 2.13
N ARG A 448 -20.93 19.03 3.46
CA ARG A 448 -21.40 20.32 4.03
C ARG A 448 -20.36 20.89 4.97
N LEU A 449 -19.85 22.07 4.63
CA LEU A 449 -18.91 22.82 5.46
C LEU A 449 -19.62 24.04 6.04
N LYS A 450 -19.77 24.07 7.37
CA LYS A 450 -20.32 25.21 8.10
C LYS A 450 -19.20 26.05 8.70
N ILE A 451 -19.16 27.33 8.37
CA ILE A 451 -18.13 28.27 8.83
C ILE A 451 -18.61 28.97 10.11
N GLY A 452 -17.91 28.72 11.22
CA GLY A 452 -18.06 29.40 12.50
C GLY A 452 -17.00 30.48 12.67
N LEU A 453 -17.43 31.73 12.80
CA LEU A 453 -16.55 32.89 12.99
C LEU A 453 -17.11 33.83 14.06
N THR A 454 -16.24 34.47 14.84
CA THR A 454 -16.65 35.55 15.76
C THR A 454 -16.74 36.90 15.05
N THR A 455 -15.96 37.07 13.98
CA THR A 455 -15.89 38.31 13.20
C THR A 455 -15.67 37.94 11.74
N SER A 456 -16.35 38.65 10.84
CA SER A 456 -16.13 38.49 9.40
C SER A 456 -14.65 38.62 9.07
N THR A 457 -14.13 37.70 8.26
CA THR A 457 -12.69 37.58 7.99
C THR A 457 -12.45 37.18 6.54
N SER A 458 -11.55 37.89 5.86
CA SER A 458 -11.13 37.56 4.49
C SER A 458 -9.96 36.59 4.48
N PHE A 459 -10.11 35.46 3.80
CA PHE A 459 -9.07 34.46 3.59
C PHE A 459 -9.46 33.51 2.43
N PRO A 460 -8.49 32.86 1.76
CA PRO A 460 -8.79 31.82 0.78
C PRO A 460 -9.16 30.50 1.47
N LEU A 461 -10.22 29.86 0.98
CA LEU A 461 -10.51 28.44 1.26
C LEU A 461 -10.34 27.66 -0.04
N ILE A 462 -9.39 26.72 -0.05
CA ILE A 462 -9.05 25.87 -1.18
C ILE A 462 -9.67 24.49 -0.96
N LEU A 463 -10.39 23.98 -1.95
CA LEU A 463 -11.12 22.72 -1.88
C LEU A 463 -10.61 21.79 -2.97
N ARG A 464 -10.16 20.59 -2.60
CA ARG A 464 -9.85 19.56 -3.59
C ARG A 464 -11.12 19.13 -4.31
N ILE A 465 -11.15 19.16 -5.63
CA ILE A 465 -12.24 18.59 -6.42
C ILE A 465 -11.80 17.22 -6.95
N PRO A 466 -12.42 16.10 -6.52
CA PRO A 466 -11.96 14.77 -6.90
C PRO A 466 -11.98 14.56 -8.42
N ALA A 467 -10.93 13.95 -8.99
CA ALA A 467 -10.82 13.76 -10.44
C ALA A 467 -11.84 12.73 -10.98
N TRP A 468 -12.28 11.78 -10.15
CA TRP A 468 -13.27 10.77 -10.52
C TRP A 468 -14.70 11.33 -10.59
N SER A 469 -14.97 12.52 -10.03
CA SER A 469 -16.33 13.05 -9.92
C SER A 469 -16.85 13.60 -11.25
N VAL A 470 -18.10 13.28 -11.58
CA VAL A 470 -18.73 13.75 -12.81
C VAL A 470 -19.61 14.96 -12.55
N LYS A 471 -19.28 16.09 -13.18
CA LYS A 471 -19.97 17.39 -12.99
C LYS A 471 -20.03 17.81 -11.50
N PRO A 472 -18.89 17.92 -10.81
CA PRO A 472 -18.87 18.38 -9.43
C PRO A 472 -19.46 19.79 -9.33
N SER A 473 -20.16 20.06 -8.22
CA SER A 473 -20.75 21.37 -7.97
C SER A 473 -20.53 21.81 -6.53
N ILE A 474 -20.46 23.13 -6.35
CA ILE A 474 -20.36 23.75 -5.02
C ILE A 474 -21.36 24.88 -4.97
N THR A 475 -22.17 24.91 -3.93
CA THR A 475 -23.02 26.06 -3.61
C THR A 475 -22.52 26.76 -2.35
N LEU A 476 -22.60 28.08 -2.33
CA LEU A 476 -22.32 28.92 -1.18
C LEU A 476 -23.61 29.62 -0.77
N ASN A 477 -24.13 29.33 0.42
CA ASN A 477 -25.41 29.85 0.91
C ASN A 477 -26.55 29.69 -0.12
N GLY A 478 -26.60 28.52 -0.78
CA GLY A 478 -27.58 28.19 -1.82
C GLY A 478 -27.27 28.74 -3.22
N THR A 479 -26.23 29.57 -3.38
CA THR A 479 -25.83 30.11 -4.70
C THR A 479 -24.77 29.23 -5.34
N LEU A 480 -25.01 28.74 -6.55
CA LEU A 480 -24.06 27.92 -7.31
C LEU A 480 -22.79 28.72 -7.69
N LEU A 481 -21.62 28.16 -7.38
CA LEU A 481 -20.33 28.71 -7.80
C LEU A 481 -19.97 28.27 -9.22
N LYS A 482 -19.34 29.16 -9.98
CA LYS A 482 -18.87 28.89 -11.36
C LYS A 482 -17.43 28.38 -11.35
N GLY A 483 -17.05 27.62 -12.38
CA GLY A 483 -15.67 27.21 -12.61
C GLY A 483 -15.19 26.01 -11.81
N VAL A 484 -16.08 25.30 -11.10
CA VAL A 484 -15.74 24.04 -10.42
C VAL A 484 -15.47 22.95 -11.45
N LYS A 485 -14.27 22.35 -11.42
CA LYS A 485 -13.83 21.30 -12.34
C LYS A 485 -13.19 20.15 -11.58
N ALA A 486 -13.44 18.92 -12.02
CA ALA A 486 -12.83 17.73 -11.47
C ALA A 486 -11.31 17.74 -11.66
N GLY A 487 -10.56 17.27 -10.66
CA GLY A 487 -9.11 17.17 -10.71
C GLY A 487 -8.36 18.48 -10.43
N GLU A 488 -9.04 19.53 -9.97
CA GLU A 488 -8.44 20.82 -9.63
C GLU A 488 -8.51 21.11 -8.12
N MET A 489 -7.62 22.00 -7.64
CA MET A 489 -7.75 22.65 -6.34
C MET A 489 -8.54 23.95 -6.53
N PHE A 490 -9.81 23.97 -6.13
CA PHE A 490 -10.72 25.11 -6.35
C PHE A 490 -10.60 26.13 -5.22
N THR A 491 -10.22 27.38 -5.54
CA THR A 491 -9.98 28.44 -4.54
C THR A 491 -11.15 29.40 -4.46
N ILE A 492 -11.64 29.63 -3.23
CA ILE A 492 -12.66 30.64 -2.92
C ILE A 492 -12.02 31.72 -2.04
N SER A 493 -11.70 32.87 -2.65
CA SER A 493 -11.11 34.03 -1.96
C SER A 493 -12.16 35.12 -1.73
N ARG A 494 -12.64 35.26 -0.49
CA ARG A 494 -13.64 36.27 -0.12
C ARG A 494 -13.60 36.60 1.37
N GLU A 495 -14.40 37.58 1.77
CA GLU A 495 -14.78 37.77 3.16
C GLU A 495 -15.84 36.72 3.57
N TRP A 496 -15.50 35.91 4.57
CA TRP A 496 -16.38 34.91 5.16
C TRP A 496 -17.10 35.47 6.38
N LYS A 497 -18.37 35.08 6.55
CA LYS A 497 -19.22 35.46 7.68
C LYS A 497 -19.55 34.23 8.52
N ASN A 498 -19.92 34.46 9.77
CA ASN A 498 -20.44 33.40 10.63
C ASN A 498 -21.68 32.76 9.98
N GLN A 499 -21.77 31.43 10.05
CA GLN A 499 -22.83 30.60 9.44
C GLN A 499 -22.82 30.58 7.91
N ASP A 500 -21.79 31.10 7.23
CA ASP A 500 -21.61 30.79 5.81
C ASP A 500 -21.50 29.27 5.65
N GLN A 501 -22.20 28.73 4.65
CA GLN A 501 -22.27 27.30 4.39
C GLN A 501 -21.88 27.01 2.94
N LEU A 502 -20.95 26.07 2.78
CA LEU A 502 -20.67 25.44 1.50
C LEU A 502 -21.35 24.07 1.45
N GLU A 503 -22.05 23.79 0.36
CA GLU A 503 -22.47 22.44 0.01
C GLU A 503 -21.70 22.00 -1.23
N LEU A 504 -20.81 21.02 -1.05
CA LEU A 504 -20.09 20.36 -2.12
C LEU A 504 -20.88 19.13 -2.54
N ASN A 505 -20.98 18.87 -3.84
CA ASN A 505 -21.60 17.68 -4.37
C ASN A 505 -20.66 17.05 -5.39
N PHE A 506 -20.23 15.82 -5.10
CA PHE A 506 -19.33 15.04 -5.93
C PHE A 506 -20.05 13.78 -6.43
N PRO A 507 -20.79 13.87 -7.56
CA PRO A 507 -21.50 12.71 -8.10
C PRO A 507 -20.56 11.53 -8.36
N MET A 508 -20.94 10.36 -7.85
CA MET A 508 -20.16 9.12 -7.90
C MET A 508 -20.77 8.16 -8.92
N GLN A 509 -20.10 8.03 -10.07
CA GLN A 509 -20.45 7.00 -11.05
C GLN A 509 -19.89 5.64 -10.63
N ILE A 510 -20.59 4.58 -11.04
CA ILE A 510 -20.08 3.22 -10.93
C ILE A 510 -19.24 2.94 -12.18
N THR A 511 -17.98 2.59 -11.99
CA THR A 511 -17.02 2.35 -13.06
C THR A 511 -16.42 0.96 -12.94
N THR A 512 -16.08 0.38 -14.10
CA THR A 512 -15.28 -0.83 -14.22
C THR A 512 -13.84 -0.44 -14.56
N HIS A 513 -12.86 -1.07 -13.93
CA HIS A 513 -11.44 -0.86 -14.23
C HIS A 513 -10.80 -2.19 -14.62
N ALA A 514 -10.04 -2.21 -15.71
CA ALA A 514 -9.31 -3.39 -16.13
C ALA A 514 -8.25 -3.76 -15.09
N GLN A 515 -8.14 -5.04 -14.79
CA GLN A 515 -7.19 -5.64 -13.87
C GLN A 515 -6.47 -6.80 -14.57
N VAL A 516 -5.61 -7.50 -13.83
CA VAL A 516 -4.89 -8.68 -14.29
C VAL A 516 -5.82 -9.67 -15.01
N ASN A 517 -5.30 -10.36 -16.03
CA ASN A 517 -6.07 -11.35 -16.81
C ASN A 517 -7.36 -10.81 -17.45
N ASN A 518 -7.41 -9.50 -17.78
CA ASN A 518 -8.61 -8.80 -18.26
C ASN A 518 -9.82 -8.92 -17.33
N SER A 519 -9.60 -9.26 -16.06
CA SER A 519 -10.61 -9.16 -15.03
C SER A 519 -10.95 -7.68 -14.79
N VAL A 520 -12.01 -7.43 -14.03
CA VAL A 520 -12.44 -6.06 -13.71
C VAL A 520 -12.62 -5.88 -12.21
N SER A 521 -12.24 -4.71 -11.70
CA SER A 521 -12.68 -4.20 -10.40
C SER A 521 -13.81 -3.19 -10.58
N ILE A 522 -14.65 -3.03 -9.55
CA ILE A 522 -15.78 -2.10 -9.54
C ILE A 522 -15.49 -0.98 -8.55
N GLU A 523 -15.68 0.26 -8.98
CA GLU A 523 -15.49 1.46 -8.14
C GLU A 523 -16.74 2.34 -8.15
N ARG A 524 -17.01 3.01 -7.03
CA ARG A 524 -17.96 4.12 -6.94
C ARG A 524 -17.37 5.20 -6.04
N GLY A 525 -17.03 6.34 -6.63
CA GLY A 525 -16.25 7.35 -5.92
C GLY A 525 -14.86 6.81 -5.56
N PRO A 526 -14.32 7.06 -4.36
CA PRO A 526 -13.04 6.51 -3.93
C PRO A 526 -13.16 5.05 -3.41
N ILE A 527 -14.34 4.44 -3.42
CA ILE A 527 -14.57 3.09 -2.86
C ILE A 527 -14.47 2.03 -3.96
N VAL A 528 -13.60 1.05 -3.76
CA VAL A 528 -13.53 -0.22 -4.48
C VAL A 528 -14.55 -1.18 -3.86
N TYR A 529 -15.21 -1.99 -4.68
CA TYR A 529 -16.19 -2.98 -4.22
C TYR A 529 -15.67 -4.40 -4.37
N ALA A 530 -16.04 -5.25 -3.41
CA ALA A 530 -15.75 -6.67 -3.39
C ALA A 530 -17.03 -7.48 -3.17
N LEU A 531 -17.01 -8.75 -3.54
CA LEU A 531 -18.11 -9.68 -3.27
C LEU A 531 -18.34 -9.80 -1.75
N GLU A 532 -19.61 -9.73 -1.33
CA GLU A 532 -20.01 -10.10 0.03
C GLU A 532 -19.92 -11.62 0.20
N ILE A 533 -18.86 -12.10 0.87
CA ILE A 533 -18.64 -13.53 1.12
C ILE A 533 -19.09 -13.85 2.54
N LYS A 534 -20.08 -14.72 2.70
CA LYS A 534 -20.44 -15.25 4.02
C LYS A 534 -19.27 -16.06 4.54
N ALA A 535 -18.89 -15.85 5.81
CA ALA A 535 -17.66 -16.39 6.36
C ALA A 535 -17.87 -17.11 7.70
N ALA A 536 -17.18 -18.24 7.88
CA ALA A 536 -17.06 -18.95 9.14
C ALA A 536 -15.73 -18.61 9.81
N ASN A 537 -15.79 -18.08 11.03
CA ASN A 537 -14.61 -17.81 11.85
C ASN A 537 -14.36 -18.99 12.80
N LYS A 538 -13.16 -19.58 12.71
CA LYS A 538 -12.67 -20.58 13.66
C LYS A 538 -11.60 -19.96 14.52
N VAL A 539 -11.84 -19.91 15.83
CA VAL A 539 -10.81 -19.56 16.82
C VAL A 539 -9.71 -20.62 16.82
N THR A 540 -8.46 -20.21 16.59
CA THR A 540 -7.29 -21.10 16.64
C THR A 540 -6.43 -20.87 17.87
N LYS A 541 -6.42 -19.65 18.42
CA LYS A 541 -5.68 -19.31 19.64
C LYS A 541 -6.35 -18.15 20.37
N ILE A 542 -6.47 -18.24 21.69
CA ILE A 542 -6.89 -17.12 22.55
C ILE A 542 -5.63 -16.58 23.24
N HIS A 543 -5.41 -15.27 23.20
CA HIS A 543 -4.25 -14.63 23.84
C HIS A 543 -4.57 -14.22 25.29
N SER A 544 -3.52 -13.90 26.05
CA SER A 544 -3.64 -13.50 27.46
C SER A 544 -4.43 -12.20 27.67
N VAL A 545 -4.38 -11.29 26.69
CA VAL A 545 -5.17 -10.05 26.71
C VAL A 545 -6.59 -10.34 26.24
N ALA A 546 -7.57 -10.00 27.07
CA ALA A 546 -8.96 -10.34 26.83
C ALA A 546 -9.49 -9.80 25.48
N GLY A 547 -10.13 -10.68 24.70
CA GLY A 547 -10.73 -10.37 23.41
C GLY A 547 -9.76 -10.35 22.23
N PHE A 548 -8.48 -10.69 22.43
CA PHE A 548 -7.51 -10.90 21.34
C PHE A 548 -7.40 -12.39 21.04
N THR A 549 -7.66 -12.76 19.79
CA THR A 549 -7.84 -14.15 19.37
C THR A 549 -7.37 -14.31 17.92
N ASP A 550 -6.68 -15.39 17.59
CA ASP A 550 -6.37 -15.75 16.20
C ASP A 550 -7.58 -16.42 15.55
N TYR A 551 -7.90 -16.02 14.32
CA TYR A 551 -8.97 -16.61 13.54
C TYR A 551 -8.47 -17.18 12.23
N GLU A 552 -8.89 -18.40 11.92
CA GLU A 552 -8.99 -18.83 10.54
C GLU A 552 -10.39 -18.57 10.00
N ILE A 553 -10.48 -17.99 8.81
CA ILE A 553 -11.71 -17.55 8.17
C ILE A 553 -11.90 -18.30 6.85
N ARG A 554 -13.03 -19.00 6.70
CA ARG A 554 -13.35 -19.77 5.49
C ARG A 554 -14.68 -19.33 4.89
N PRO A 555 -14.86 -19.43 3.56
CA PRO A 555 -16.10 -19.05 2.91
C PRO A 555 -17.21 -20.08 3.17
N GLU A 556 -18.41 -19.60 3.50
CA GLU A 556 -19.67 -20.35 3.60
C GLU A 556 -20.62 -20.07 2.41
N SER A 557 -20.32 -19.06 1.60
CA SER A 557 -20.97 -18.81 0.32
C SER A 557 -20.02 -19.05 -0.84
N ALA A 558 -20.57 -19.20 -2.05
CA ALA A 558 -19.76 -19.20 -3.26
C ALA A 558 -18.99 -17.87 -3.38
N TRP A 559 -17.78 -17.95 -3.92
CA TRP A 559 -16.93 -16.79 -4.21
C TRP A 559 -16.54 -16.70 -5.68
N ASN A 560 -16.54 -17.83 -6.38
CA ASN A 560 -16.10 -18.02 -7.75
C ASN A 560 -17.10 -17.46 -8.78
N TYR A 561 -17.33 -16.16 -8.76
CA TYR A 561 -18.24 -15.46 -9.66
C TYR A 561 -17.51 -14.71 -10.76
N GLY A 562 -18.08 -14.70 -11.96
CA GLY A 562 -17.76 -13.73 -13.00
C GLY A 562 -18.92 -12.77 -13.26
N LEU A 563 -18.61 -11.52 -13.56
CA LEU A 563 -19.58 -10.46 -13.81
C LEU A 563 -20.13 -10.52 -15.23
N VAL A 564 -21.42 -10.24 -15.38
CA VAL A 564 -22.06 -10.06 -16.69
C VAL A 564 -22.02 -8.58 -17.05
N LEU A 565 -21.23 -8.24 -18.08
CA LEU A 565 -21.10 -6.87 -18.58
C LEU A 565 -21.84 -6.69 -19.91
N ASP A 566 -22.45 -5.53 -20.11
CA ASP A 566 -22.97 -5.08 -21.41
C ASP A 566 -22.05 -3.99 -21.96
N LYS A 567 -21.44 -4.26 -23.13
CA LYS A 567 -20.47 -3.36 -23.78
C LYS A 567 -19.37 -2.84 -22.83
N GLY A 568 -18.89 -3.70 -21.92
CA GLY A 568 -17.82 -3.38 -20.96
C GLY A 568 -18.28 -2.69 -19.67
N ASN A 569 -19.57 -2.37 -19.54
CA ASN A 569 -20.15 -1.75 -18.35
C ASN A 569 -21.03 -2.74 -17.59
N LEU A 570 -21.20 -2.50 -16.29
CA LEU A 570 -22.23 -3.21 -15.52
C LEU A 570 -23.62 -2.85 -16.06
N SER A 571 -24.39 -3.86 -16.47
CA SER A 571 -25.81 -3.69 -16.76
C SER A 571 -26.65 -4.00 -15.52
N ASN A 572 -27.79 -3.31 -15.37
CA ASN A 572 -28.73 -3.54 -14.27
C ASN A 572 -28.10 -3.49 -12.87
N VAL A 573 -27.15 -2.57 -12.65
CA VAL A 573 -26.59 -2.31 -11.31
C VAL A 573 -27.55 -1.46 -10.50
N SER A 574 -27.82 -1.86 -9.25
CA SER A 574 -28.55 -1.02 -8.31
C SER A 574 -27.68 -0.68 -7.10
N VAL A 575 -27.80 0.57 -6.65
CA VAL A 575 -27.16 1.06 -5.43
C VAL A 575 -28.18 0.90 -4.30
N VAL A 576 -27.85 0.09 -3.31
CA VAL A 576 -28.65 -0.10 -2.10
C VAL A 576 -28.03 0.74 -0.99
N SER A 577 -28.72 1.81 -0.61
CA SER A 577 -28.32 2.67 0.49
C SER A 577 -29.07 2.32 1.77
N ALA A 578 -28.37 2.38 2.90
CA ALA A 578 -28.92 2.21 4.24
C ALA A 578 -28.55 3.40 5.12
N ALA A 579 -29.11 3.45 6.34
CA ALA A 579 -28.69 4.43 7.34
C ALA A 579 -27.21 4.26 7.67
N MET A 580 -26.50 5.37 7.89
CA MET A 580 -25.08 5.33 8.22
C MET A 580 -24.87 4.65 9.58
N PRO A 581 -24.15 3.51 9.66
CA PRO A 581 -23.79 2.90 10.94
C PRO A 581 -22.61 3.65 11.60
N GLU A 582 -22.36 3.38 12.88
CA GLU A 582 -21.13 3.87 13.53
C GLU A 582 -19.88 3.31 12.84
N ASN A 583 -19.89 2.04 12.44
CA ASN A 583 -18.79 1.40 11.72
C ASN A 583 -19.24 0.92 10.32
N PRO A 584 -18.91 1.67 9.25
CA PRO A 584 -19.31 1.34 7.88
C PRO A 584 -18.48 0.19 7.27
N PHE A 585 -17.38 -0.19 7.92
CA PHE A 585 -16.52 -1.29 7.49
C PHE A 585 -17.01 -2.65 8.00
N THR A 586 -18.23 -2.77 8.50
CA THR A 586 -18.85 -4.09 8.75
C THR A 586 -19.71 -4.46 7.55
N ALA A 587 -19.33 -5.46 6.75
CA ALA A 587 -20.02 -5.84 5.51
C ALA A 587 -21.55 -5.95 5.64
N ALA A 588 -22.03 -6.65 6.69
CA ALA A 588 -23.46 -6.81 6.95
C ALA A 588 -24.20 -5.46 7.06
N ASN A 589 -23.56 -4.46 7.66
CA ASN A 589 -24.11 -3.14 7.95
C ASN A 589 -23.60 -2.04 7.01
N ALA A 590 -22.89 -2.39 5.93
CA ALA A 590 -22.30 -1.39 5.03
C ALA A 590 -23.38 -0.43 4.50
N PRO A 591 -23.17 0.90 4.60
CA PRO A 591 -24.21 1.89 4.30
C PRO A 591 -24.53 1.98 2.81
N VAL A 592 -23.63 1.50 1.95
CA VAL A 592 -23.83 1.41 0.51
C VAL A 592 -23.38 0.03 0.04
N LYS A 593 -24.27 -0.67 -0.67
CA LYS A 593 -23.99 -1.93 -1.35
C LYS A 593 -24.38 -1.81 -2.82
N LEU A 594 -23.75 -2.61 -3.68
CA LEU A 594 -24.16 -2.74 -5.08
C LEU A 594 -24.80 -4.10 -5.30
N LYS A 595 -25.87 -4.16 -6.10
CA LYS A 595 -26.39 -5.42 -6.63
C LYS A 595 -26.04 -5.50 -8.10
N VAL A 596 -25.41 -6.60 -8.49
CA VAL A 596 -24.93 -6.82 -9.87
C VAL A 596 -25.26 -8.23 -10.34
N GLN A 597 -25.31 -8.41 -11.64
CA GLN A 597 -25.57 -9.71 -12.26
C GLN A 597 -24.27 -10.49 -12.50
N ALA A 598 -24.24 -11.74 -12.07
CA ALA A 598 -23.07 -12.60 -12.17
C ALA A 598 -23.46 -14.05 -12.49
N LYS A 599 -22.45 -14.85 -12.85
CA LYS A 599 -22.56 -16.31 -12.96
C LYS A 599 -21.43 -16.97 -12.18
N LYS A 600 -21.72 -18.10 -11.54
CA LYS A 600 -20.68 -18.95 -10.94
C LYS A 600 -19.75 -19.50 -12.03
N ILE A 601 -18.50 -19.75 -11.67
CA ILE A 601 -17.46 -20.35 -12.51
C ILE A 601 -16.93 -21.57 -11.76
N PRO A 602 -17.56 -22.75 -11.89
CA PRO A 602 -17.18 -23.94 -11.13
C PRO A 602 -15.74 -24.41 -11.37
N SER A 603 -15.13 -24.05 -12.50
CA SER A 603 -13.74 -24.35 -12.82
C SER A 603 -12.73 -23.49 -12.06
N TRP A 604 -13.14 -22.33 -11.53
CA TRP A 604 -12.27 -21.49 -10.70
C TRP A 604 -12.34 -21.98 -9.25
N THR A 605 -11.22 -22.56 -8.80
CA THR A 605 -11.11 -23.32 -7.56
C THR A 605 -9.90 -22.87 -6.74
N LEU A 606 -9.70 -23.47 -5.57
CA LEU A 606 -8.49 -23.30 -4.79
C LEU A 606 -7.26 -23.80 -5.56
N GLY A 607 -6.13 -23.11 -5.37
CA GLY A 607 -4.83 -23.50 -5.91
C GLY A 607 -4.33 -24.81 -5.30
N TYR A 608 -3.19 -25.30 -5.79
CA TYR A 608 -2.68 -26.63 -5.44
C TYR A 608 -2.42 -26.84 -3.93
N ASN A 609 -1.87 -25.82 -3.26
CA ASN A 609 -1.62 -25.83 -1.81
C ASN A 609 -2.88 -25.57 -0.97
N LYS A 610 -4.00 -25.22 -1.61
CA LYS A 610 -5.29 -24.95 -0.97
C LYS A 610 -5.29 -23.82 0.08
N VAL A 611 -4.30 -22.91 0.06
CA VAL A 611 -4.29 -21.71 0.92
C VAL A 611 -4.84 -20.47 0.21
N ALA A 612 -4.73 -20.41 -1.12
CA ALA A 612 -5.31 -19.36 -1.94
C ALA A 612 -6.15 -19.95 -3.09
N ALA A 613 -6.93 -19.10 -3.76
CA ALA A 613 -7.51 -19.45 -5.06
C ALA A 613 -6.40 -19.63 -6.11
N PHE A 614 -6.70 -20.29 -7.23
CA PHE A 614 -5.98 -19.95 -8.45
C PHE A 614 -6.20 -18.47 -8.76
N ASP A 615 -5.24 -17.84 -9.44
CA ASP A 615 -5.40 -16.47 -9.89
C ASP A 615 -6.67 -16.31 -10.75
N VAL A 616 -7.20 -15.09 -10.81
CA VAL A 616 -8.43 -14.79 -11.52
C VAL A 616 -8.35 -15.28 -12.98
N PRO A 617 -9.33 -16.06 -13.49
CA PRO A 617 -9.26 -16.61 -14.82
C PRO A 617 -9.17 -15.52 -15.91
N PHE A 618 -8.47 -15.83 -17.00
CA PHE A 618 -8.42 -14.96 -18.16
C PHE A 618 -9.81 -14.69 -18.72
N SER A 619 -10.15 -13.41 -18.83
CA SER A 619 -11.44 -12.92 -19.29
C SER A 619 -11.42 -12.58 -20.79
N PRO A 620 -12.56 -12.73 -21.48
CA PRO A 620 -13.81 -13.29 -20.98
C PRO A 620 -13.76 -14.81 -20.78
N ILE A 621 -14.59 -15.33 -19.87
CA ILE A 621 -14.73 -16.76 -19.57
C ILE A 621 -16.19 -17.21 -19.69
N SER A 622 -16.41 -18.41 -20.22
CA SER A 622 -17.76 -18.97 -20.37
C SER A 622 -18.25 -19.60 -19.07
N SER A 623 -19.57 -19.52 -18.84
CA SER A 623 -20.26 -20.26 -17.79
C SER A 623 -21.67 -20.63 -18.21
N THR A 624 -22.02 -21.90 -18.02
CA THR A 624 -23.37 -22.45 -18.22
C THR A 624 -24.26 -22.28 -16.98
N GLU A 625 -23.70 -21.79 -15.88
CA GLU A 625 -24.46 -21.56 -14.65
C GLU A 625 -25.55 -20.51 -14.86
N LYS A 626 -26.59 -20.60 -14.04
CA LYS A 626 -27.68 -19.62 -14.04
C LYS A 626 -27.12 -18.25 -13.66
N GLN A 627 -27.60 -17.21 -14.35
CA GLN A 627 -27.34 -15.84 -13.93
C GLN A 627 -28.10 -15.56 -12.64
N GLU A 628 -27.41 -14.99 -11.66
CA GLU A 628 -27.99 -14.58 -10.38
C GLU A 628 -27.47 -13.21 -9.96
N GLU A 629 -28.26 -12.55 -9.11
CA GLU A 629 -27.88 -11.29 -8.50
C GLU A 629 -26.99 -11.55 -7.29
N ILE A 630 -25.83 -10.90 -7.25
CA ILE A 630 -24.90 -10.93 -6.12
C ILE A 630 -24.79 -9.55 -5.47
N THR A 631 -24.37 -9.52 -4.21
CA THR A 631 -24.10 -8.27 -3.47
C THR A 631 -22.62 -7.97 -3.49
N LEU A 632 -22.27 -6.72 -3.82
CA LEU A 632 -20.95 -6.18 -3.57
C LEU A 632 -21.00 -5.19 -2.41
N VAL A 633 -19.99 -5.25 -1.55
CA VAL A 633 -19.78 -4.36 -0.40
C VAL A 633 -18.47 -3.59 -0.58
N PRO A 634 -18.23 -2.49 0.14
CA PRO A 634 -16.94 -1.80 0.11
C PRO A 634 -15.79 -2.78 0.42
N TYR A 635 -14.70 -2.71 -0.33
CA TYR A 635 -13.53 -3.59 -0.22
C TYR A 635 -13.00 -3.66 1.22
N GLY A 636 -12.94 -2.49 1.86
CA GLY A 636 -12.51 -2.34 3.24
C GLY A 636 -13.40 -3.04 4.26
N SER A 637 -14.62 -3.48 3.90
CA SER A 637 -15.63 -4.02 4.80
C SER A 637 -15.56 -5.53 5.04
N GLU A 638 -14.64 -6.24 4.38
CA GLU A 638 -14.53 -7.70 4.38
C GLU A 638 -13.20 -8.22 4.96
N ASN A 639 -13.21 -9.39 5.60
CA ASN A 639 -11.98 -10.09 6.01
C ASN A 639 -11.51 -11.12 4.95
N ILE A 640 -12.44 -11.64 4.15
CA ILE A 640 -12.18 -12.47 2.98
C ILE A 640 -12.97 -11.86 1.82
N ARG A 641 -12.37 -11.74 0.64
CA ARG A 641 -12.91 -10.89 -0.42
C ARG A 641 -12.50 -11.34 -1.81
N LEU A 642 -13.24 -10.82 -2.78
CA LEU A 642 -12.98 -10.96 -4.20
C LEU A 642 -13.31 -9.65 -4.88
N SER A 643 -12.29 -8.95 -5.37
CA SER A 643 -12.40 -7.63 -6.01
C SER A 643 -11.93 -7.62 -7.46
N CYS A 644 -11.18 -8.63 -7.90
CA CYS A 644 -10.86 -8.86 -9.31
C CYS A 644 -11.81 -9.92 -9.86
N PHE A 645 -12.84 -9.48 -10.60
CA PHE A 645 -13.85 -10.36 -11.17
C PHE A 645 -13.53 -10.71 -12.62
N PRO A 646 -13.55 -12.00 -12.99
CA PRO A 646 -13.54 -12.34 -14.40
C PRO A 646 -14.85 -11.89 -15.08
N VAL A 647 -14.79 -11.62 -16.37
CA VAL A 647 -15.97 -11.21 -17.16
C VAL A 647 -16.58 -12.41 -17.87
N ILE A 648 -17.89 -12.60 -17.75
CA ILE A 648 -18.62 -13.65 -18.45
C ILE A 648 -18.73 -13.32 -19.93
N GLY A 649 -18.33 -14.27 -20.78
CA GLY A 649 -18.45 -14.14 -22.22
C GLY A 649 -17.86 -15.32 -22.98
N GLN A 650 -17.78 -15.22 -24.30
CA GLN A 650 -17.12 -16.22 -25.13
C GLN A 650 -15.60 -16.04 -25.03
N PRO A 651 -14.82 -17.06 -24.61
CA PRO A 651 -13.38 -16.96 -24.50
C PRO A 651 -12.73 -16.50 -25.79
N LYS A 652 -11.83 -15.52 -25.68
CA LYS A 652 -11.04 -14.99 -26.80
C LYS A 652 -9.57 -15.09 -26.42
N LYS A 653 -8.93 -16.17 -26.84
CA LYS A 653 -7.51 -16.39 -26.62
C LYS A 653 -6.74 -16.27 -27.93
N ILE A 654 -5.52 -15.73 -27.84
CA ILE A 654 -4.59 -15.69 -28.94
C ILE A 654 -4.10 -17.12 -29.21
N ASN A 655 -4.31 -17.60 -30.43
CA ASN A 655 -3.97 -18.97 -30.83
C ASN A 655 -3.31 -19.08 -32.21
N LYS A 656 -3.11 -17.95 -32.91
CA LYS A 656 -2.48 -17.89 -34.24
C LYS A 656 -1.03 -17.44 -34.19
N ALA A 657 -0.77 -16.28 -33.60
CA ALA A 657 0.58 -15.75 -33.47
C ALA A 657 0.68 -14.80 -32.28
N LEU A 658 1.88 -14.68 -31.72
CA LEU A 658 2.24 -13.72 -30.68
C LEU A 658 3.66 -13.22 -30.95
N VAL A 659 3.89 -11.92 -30.78
CA VAL A 659 5.23 -11.31 -30.77
C VAL A 659 5.33 -10.42 -29.54
N GLU A 660 6.39 -10.59 -28.76
CA GLU A 660 6.68 -9.76 -27.59
C GLU A 660 8.20 -9.56 -27.45
N ASN A 661 8.63 -8.29 -27.36
CA ASN A 661 10.03 -7.87 -27.29
C ASN A 661 10.36 -7.18 -25.95
N PHE A 662 9.39 -7.01 -25.05
CA PHE A 662 9.55 -6.42 -23.72
C PHE A 662 10.17 -5.01 -23.68
N ASP A 663 10.11 -4.27 -24.79
CA ASP A 663 10.66 -2.91 -24.93
C ASP A 663 9.92 -1.85 -24.09
N GLN A 664 8.70 -2.15 -23.63
CA GLN A 664 7.78 -1.18 -23.00
C GLN A 664 7.39 -1.56 -21.56
N GLY A 665 8.15 -2.44 -20.89
CA GLY A 665 7.83 -2.90 -19.53
C GLY A 665 6.92 -4.13 -19.52
N MET A 666 6.08 -4.27 -18.47
CA MET A 666 5.14 -5.39 -18.35
C MET A 666 4.24 -5.52 -19.59
N ALA A 667 4.29 -6.70 -20.20
CA ALA A 667 3.51 -6.99 -21.37
C ALA A 667 2.05 -7.21 -20.96
N ASN A 668 1.12 -6.62 -21.71
CA ASN A 668 -0.30 -6.81 -21.49
C ASN A 668 -0.66 -8.31 -21.51
N ASN A 669 -1.49 -8.75 -20.56
CA ASN A 669 -1.96 -10.14 -20.43
C ASN A 669 -0.90 -11.18 -20.03
N TRP A 670 0.27 -10.74 -19.58
CA TRP A 670 1.23 -11.61 -18.93
C TRP A 670 1.17 -11.45 -17.41
N VAL A 671 1.45 -12.53 -16.67
CA VAL A 671 1.31 -12.53 -15.20
C VAL A 671 2.50 -13.23 -14.55
N PHE A 672 2.99 -12.65 -13.46
CA PHE A 672 4.01 -13.25 -12.61
C PHE A 672 3.40 -14.28 -11.66
N TYR A 673 4.10 -15.40 -11.49
CA TYR A 673 3.79 -16.39 -10.47
C TYR A 673 5.05 -16.69 -9.66
N GLY A 674 5.24 -15.90 -8.61
CA GLY A 674 6.39 -15.93 -7.70
C GLY A 674 7.67 -15.34 -8.30
N GLY A 675 8.62 -15.03 -7.42
CA GLY A 675 9.90 -14.41 -7.76
C GLY A 675 9.78 -12.92 -8.11
N GLY A 676 10.93 -12.24 -8.22
CA GLY A 676 10.99 -10.89 -8.78
C GLY A 676 11.24 -10.93 -10.29
N TRP A 677 10.65 -9.96 -11.01
CA TRP A 677 10.84 -9.76 -12.44
C TRP A 677 10.98 -8.26 -12.71
N PHE A 678 11.82 -7.89 -13.67
CA PHE A 678 12.05 -6.48 -14.01
C PHE A 678 12.53 -6.31 -15.45
N TRP A 679 12.42 -5.08 -15.95
CA TRP A 679 12.82 -4.72 -17.31
C TRP A 679 14.10 -3.92 -17.29
N LYS A 680 15.03 -4.32 -18.15
CA LYS A 680 16.30 -3.63 -18.33
C LYS A 680 16.88 -3.96 -19.69
N ASP A 681 17.42 -2.94 -20.37
CA ASP A 681 18.13 -3.07 -21.64
C ASP A 681 17.31 -3.78 -22.74
N GLY A 682 16.01 -3.48 -22.82
CA GLY A 682 15.07 -4.07 -23.79
C GLY A 682 14.75 -5.55 -23.53
N GLN A 683 14.97 -6.04 -22.30
CA GLN A 683 14.78 -7.45 -21.95
C GLN A 683 14.02 -7.55 -20.64
N VAL A 684 13.24 -8.63 -20.49
CA VAL A 684 12.69 -9.02 -19.19
C VAL A 684 13.70 -9.91 -18.45
N ASN A 685 13.92 -9.64 -17.17
CA ASN A 685 14.92 -10.30 -16.35
C ASN A 685 14.26 -10.88 -15.10
N SER A 686 14.63 -12.09 -14.72
CA SER A 686 14.33 -12.60 -13.38
C SER A 686 15.26 -11.96 -12.35
N ALA A 687 14.75 -11.64 -11.17
CA ALA A 687 15.50 -11.06 -10.07
C ALA A 687 15.71 -12.07 -8.94
N SER A 688 16.91 -12.06 -8.36
CA SER A 688 17.22 -12.83 -7.16
C SER A 688 16.67 -12.11 -5.94
N ASN A 689 16.06 -12.90 -5.06
CA ASN A 689 15.60 -12.49 -3.73
C ASN A 689 16.30 -13.32 -2.63
N ALA A 690 17.31 -14.14 -2.98
CA ALA A 690 17.93 -15.10 -2.08
C ALA A 690 18.82 -14.42 -1.02
N GLY A 691 19.64 -13.44 -1.41
CA GLY A 691 20.53 -12.70 -0.51
C GLY A 691 19.79 -11.85 0.54
N SER A 692 18.47 -11.74 0.41
CA SER A 692 17.62 -10.88 1.22
C SER A 692 16.63 -11.66 2.10
N GLY A 693 16.82 -12.98 2.29
CA GLY A 693 15.92 -13.82 3.09
C GLY A 693 14.64 -14.28 2.38
N GLY A 694 14.46 -13.92 1.10
CA GLY A 694 13.37 -14.45 0.28
C GLY A 694 13.65 -15.87 -0.25
N TYR A 695 12.64 -16.50 -0.84
CA TYR A 695 12.73 -17.86 -1.38
C TYR A 695 13.65 -18.00 -2.60
N GLY A 696 14.37 -16.95 -3.00
CA GLY A 696 15.15 -16.92 -4.25
C GLY A 696 14.29 -17.20 -5.49
N ILE A 697 14.93 -17.40 -6.64
CA ILE A 697 14.22 -17.83 -7.85
C ILE A 697 14.07 -19.35 -7.77
N ASN A 698 12.93 -19.84 -7.29
CA ASN A 698 12.63 -21.27 -7.27
C ASN A 698 11.44 -21.58 -8.19
N GLY A 699 11.69 -21.47 -9.50
CA GLY A 699 10.69 -21.70 -10.55
C GLY A 699 9.67 -20.56 -10.64
N SER A 700 10.18 -19.33 -10.65
CA SER A 700 9.38 -18.16 -11.00
C SER A 700 8.90 -18.30 -12.44
N LYS A 701 7.68 -17.82 -12.70
CA LYS A 701 7.06 -17.95 -14.03
C LYS A 701 6.51 -16.60 -14.46
N TYR A 702 6.58 -16.35 -15.76
CA TYR A 702 5.91 -15.23 -16.41
C TYR A 702 5.09 -15.78 -17.57
N VAL A 703 3.76 -15.76 -17.45
CA VAL A 703 2.86 -16.55 -18.30
C VAL A 703 1.88 -15.65 -19.04
N ALA A 704 1.75 -15.84 -20.36
CA ALA A 704 0.78 -15.16 -21.20
C ALA A 704 -0.59 -15.85 -21.12
N ASN A 705 -1.35 -15.65 -20.04
CA ASN A 705 -2.59 -16.37 -19.74
C ASN A 705 -3.68 -16.21 -20.83
N GLY A 706 -3.60 -15.14 -21.62
CA GLY A 706 -4.49 -14.86 -22.75
C GLY A 706 -4.22 -15.69 -24.01
N THR A 707 -3.32 -16.68 -23.95
CA THR A 707 -2.96 -17.53 -25.08
C THR A 707 -3.47 -18.96 -24.93
N ASP A 708 -3.72 -19.63 -26.05
CA ASP A 708 -4.05 -21.05 -26.13
C ASP A 708 -3.57 -21.63 -27.46
N PHE A 709 -2.37 -22.18 -27.47
CA PHE A 709 -1.75 -22.73 -28.67
C PHE A 709 -1.76 -24.26 -28.64
N LYS A 710 -2.13 -24.87 -29.77
CA LYS A 710 -2.12 -26.32 -29.97
C LYS A 710 -0.82 -26.75 -30.67
N ASP A 711 -0.71 -26.47 -31.96
CA ASP A 711 0.44 -26.81 -32.80
C ASP A 711 1.11 -25.52 -33.28
N PHE A 712 2.41 -25.38 -33.05
CA PHE A 712 3.11 -24.11 -33.25
C PHE A 712 4.63 -24.23 -33.35
N ILE A 713 5.24 -23.15 -33.84
CA ILE A 713 6.65 -22.82 -33.65
C ILE A 713 6.73 -21.73 -32.59
N TYR A 714 7.42 -21.97 -31.48
CA TYR A 714 7.69 -21.00 -30.41
C TYR A 714 9.19 -20.75 -30.34
N GLN A 715 9.61 -19.52 -30.61
CA GLN A 715 10.98 -19.05 -30.48
C GLN A 715 11.09 -17.95 -29.41
N ALA A 716 12.19 -17.94 -28.66
CA ALA A 716 12.58 -16.81 -27.83
C ALA A 716 14.10 -16.81 -27.59
N ASN A 717 14.64 -15.65 -27.25
CA ASN A 717 16.01 -15.51 -26.78
C ASN A 717 16.04 -15.73 -25.27
N VAL A 718 16.99 -16.55 -24.81
CA VAL A 718 17.18 -16.92 -23.41
C VAL A 718 18.67 -16.78 -23.07
N LYS A 719 18.97 -16.05 -22.01
CA LYS A 719 20.32 -15.90 -21.47
C LYS A 719 20.31 -16.27 -19.99
N ILE A 720 21.17 -17.20 -19.60
CA ILE A 720 21.34 -17.61 -18.21
C ILE A 720 22.49 -16.82 -17.62
N ASN A 721 22.21 -15.99 -16.62
CA ASN A 721 23.19 -15.06 -16.03
C ASN A 721 23.88 -15.66 -14.80
N THR A 722 23.28 -16.64 -14.13
CA THR A 722 23.86 -17.38 -13.00
C THR A 722 23.59 -18.88 -13.13
N PRO A 723 24.32 -19.77 -12.43
CA PRO A 723 24.07 -21.20 -12.50
C PRO A 723 22.62 -21.55 -12.15
N GLY A 724 22.01 -22.44 -12.93
CA GLY A 724 20.62 -22.87 -12.78
C GLY A 724 20.02 -23.18 -14.15
N ASP A 725 18.69 -23.08 -14.22
CA ASP A 725 17.87 -23.49 -15.37
C ASP A 725 16.92 -22.36 -15.79
N ALA A 726 16.82 -22.10 -17.09
CA ALA A 726 15.89 -21.10 -17.64
C ALA A 726 15.43 -21.46 -19.06
N GLY A 727 14.20 -21.10 -19.41
CA GLY A 727 13.65 -21.47 -20.70
C GLY A 727 12.15 -21.20 -20.86
N LEU A 728 11.52 -22.00 -21.72
CA LEU A 728 10.19 -21.73 -22.28
C LEU A 728 9.15 -22.75 -21.80
N MET A 729 8.02 -22.25 -21.34
CA MET A 729 6.85 -23.03 -20.98
C MET A 729 5.84 -23.04 -22.13
N PHE A 730 5.16 -24.17 -22.35
CA PHE A 730 4.14 -24.27 -23.39
C PHE A 730 3.02 -25.25 -23.03
N ARG A 731 1.85 -25.03 -23.64
CA ARG A 731 0.60 -25.74 -23.34
C ARG A 731 0.27 -25.71 -21.83
N VAL A 732 0.47 -24.54 -21.22
CA VAL A 732 0.31 -24.29 -19.79
C VAL A 732 -1.16 -24.08 -19.44
N SER A 733 -1.59 -24.70 -18.35
CA SER A 733 -2.89 -24.48 -17.70
C SER A 733 -2.72 -24.45 -16.18
N ASN A 734 -3.60 -23.71 -15.51
CA ASN A 734 -3.62 -23.53 -14.06
C ASN A 734 -2.26 -23.14 -13.46
N PRO A 735 -1.56 -22.11 -13.99
CA PRO A 735 -0.34 -21.63 -13.38
C PRO A 735 -0.63 -21.08 -11.97
N ALA A 736 0.28 -21.35 -11.04
CA ALA A 736 0.24 -20.87 -9.67
C ALA A 736 1.67 -20.64 -9.16
N ILE A 737 1.78 -20.03 -7.98
CA ILE A 737 3.07 -19.80 -7.33
C ILE A 737 3.68 -21.14 -6.89
N GLY A 738 5.00 -21.29 -7.10
CA GLY A 738 5.76 -22.52 -6.84
C GLY A 738 6.35 -23.17 -8.10
N ALA A 739 7.47 -23.89 -7.97
CA ALA A 739 8.29 -24.26 -9.12
C ALA A 739 7.60 -25.12 -10.19
N ASP A 740 6.79 -26.08 -9.71
CA ASP A 740 6.08 -27.07 -10.53
C ASP A 740 4.56 -26.88 -10.42
N ALA A 741 4.13 -25.73 -9.90
CA ALA A 741 2.74 -25.36 -9.65
C ALA A 741 2.04 -24.94 -10.95
N TYR A 742 1.91 -25.87 -11.90
CA TYR A 742 1.19 -25.70 -13.16
C TYR A 742 0.96 -27.07 -13.81
N LYS A 743 0.13 -27.10 -14.86
CA LYS A 743 0.02 -28.25 -15.79
C LYS A 743 0.52 -27.81 -17.15
N GLY A 744 1.52 -28.50 -17.71
CA GLY A 744 2.06 -28.16 -19.03
C GLY A 744 3.48 -28.66 -19.22
N TYR A 745 4.11 -28.25 -20.32
CA TYR A 745 5.48 -28.60 -20.67
C TYR A 745 6.45 -27.44 -20.45
N TYR A 746 7.72 -27.79 -20.31
CA TYR A 746 8.82 -26.85 -20.18
C TYR A 746 10.07 -27.38 -20.88
N VAL A 747 10.72 -26.49 -21.64
CA VAL A 747 12.04 -26.72 -22.21
C VAL A 747 13.01 -25.77 -21.53
N GLY A 748 14.03 -26.32 -20.87
CA GLY A 748 15.01 -25.59 -20.09
C GLY A 748 16.42 -25.79 -20.60
N LEU A 749 17.20 -24.72 -20.58
CA LEU A 749 18.65 -24.76 -20.70
C LEU A 749 19.20 -24.82 -19.27
N ASP A 750 19.92 -25.89 -18.93
CA ASP A 750 20.48 -26.10 -17.60
C ASP A 750 22.00 -25.94 -17.66
N HIS A 751 22.47 -24.80 -17.15
CA HIS A 751 23.90 -24.52 -17.02
C HIS A 751 24.59 -25.48 -16.05
N SER A 752 23.92 -25.82 -14.93
CA SER A 752 24.52 -26.59 -13.84
C SER A 752 24.87 -28.01 -14.28
N ASN A 753 24.05 -28.60 -15.15
CA ASN A 753 24.26 -29.95 -15.67
C ASN A 753 24.80 -29.98 -17.12
N GLY A 754 24.87 -28.85 -17.81
CA GLY A 754 25.29 -28.80 -19.22
C GLY A 754 24.32 -29.56 -20.14
N THR A 755 23.02 -29.34 -19.93
CA THR A 755 21.95 -30.07 -20.61
C THR A 755 20.86 -29.16 -21.13
N VAL A 756 20.20 -29.59 -22.21
CA VAL A 756 18.84 -29.14 -22.53
C VAL A 756 17.87 -30.22 -22.08
N LEU A 757 16.80 -29.82 -21.41
CA LEU A 757 15.77 -30.73 -20.92
C LEU A 757 14.41 -30.38 -21.50
N LEU A 758 13.60 -31.40 -21.71
CA LEU A 758 12.16 -31.27 -21.92
C LEU A 758 11.47 -32.06 -20.81
N GLY A 759 10.56 -31.41 -20.10
CA GLY A 759 9.77 -32.05 -19.07
C GLY A 759 8.37 -31.48 -18.97
N LYS A 760 7.62 -32.00 -18.02
CA LYS A 760 6.25 -31.59 -17.72
C LYS A 760 6.00 -31.46 -16.24
N ALA A 761 5.13 -30.54 -15.88
CA ALA A 761 4.55 -30.46 -14.55
C ALA A 761 3.10 -30.93 -14.57
N ASN A 762 2.69 -31.68 -13.55
CA ASN A 762 1.29 -32.05 -13.31
C ASN A 762 0.82 -31.57 -11.94
N GLY A 763 0.68 -30.26 -11.81
CA GLY A 763 0.09 -29.59 -10.66
C GLY A 763 1.07 -29.26 -9.54
N GLN A 764 1.92 -30.19 -9.12
CA GLN A 764 3.08 -29.94 -8.24
C GLN A 764 4.18 -31.00 -8.42
N LYS A 765 4.08 -31.80 -9.49
CA LYS A 765 4.96 -32.94 -9.75
C LYS A 765 5.67 -32.72 -11.07
N TRP A 766 6.99 -32.60 -11.01
CA TRP A 766 7.86 -32.57 -12.17
C TRP A 766 8.12 -33.97 -12.75
N THR A 767 8.26 -34.06 -14.07
CA THR A 767 8.66 -35.28 -14.78
C THR A 767 9.48 -34.90 -15.99
N VAL A 768 10.72 -35.41 -16.07
CA VAL A 768 11.56 -35.28 -17.26
C VAL A 768 11.05 -36.23 -18.34
N ILE A 769 10.86 -35.72 -19.55
CA ILE A 769 10.44 -36.51 -20.72
C ILE A 769 11.67 -36.91 -21.53
N SER A 770 12.57 -35.95 -21.77
CA SER A 770 13.78 -36.17 -22.54
C SER A 770 14.87 -35.20 -22.09
N LEU A 771 16.12 -35.60 -22.26
CA LEU A 771 17.30 -34.86 -21.83
C LEU A 771 18.43 -35.07 -22.83
N GLY A 772 19.09 -33.99 -23.24
CA GLY A 772 20.22 -34.01 -24.15
C GLY A 772 21.40 -33.22 -23.59
N LYS A 773 22.63 -33.68 -23.83
CA LYS A 773 23.82 -32.89 -23.50
C LYS A 773 23.92 -31.70 -24.44
N TYR A 774 24.07 -30.51 -23.87
CA TYR A 774 24.28 -29.28 -24.62
C TYR A 774 25.06 -28.29 -23.75
N PRO A 775 26.26 -27.82 -24.18
CA PRO A 775 27.04 -26.90 -23.37
C PRO A 775 26.33 -25.55 -23.26
N VAL A 776 25.75 -25.31 -22.09
CA VAL A 776 25.13 -24.05 -21.72
C VAL A 776 26.15 -23.21 -20.97
N GLU A 777 26.50 -22.05 -21.52
CA GLU A 777 27.45 -21.09 -20.97
C GLU A 777 26.67 -19.92 -20.32
N MET A 778 27.14 -19.43 -19.18
CA MET A 778 26.56 -18.23 -18.59
C MET A 778 26.80 -16.99 -19.47
N ASN A 779 25.89 -16.03 -19.37
CA ASN A 779 25.91 -14.73 -20.08
C ASN A 779 25.91 -14.84 -21.61
N LYS A 780 25.72 -16.05 -22.16
CA LYS A 780 25.54 -16.28 -23.58
C LYS A 780 24.07 -16.29 -23.94
N MET A 781 23.71 -15.55 -24.99
CA MET A 781 22.36 -15.54 -25.53
C MET A 781 22.13 -16.78 -26.41
N TYR A 782 21.03 -17.48 -26.16
CA TYR A 782 20.59 -18.63 -26.94
C TYR A 782 19.23 -18.35 -27.57
N THR A 783 19.09 -18.61 -28.86
CA THR A 783 17.77 -18.64 -29.49
C THR A 783 17.20 -20.05 -29.37
N LEU A 784 16.26 -20.24 -28.45
CA LEU A 784 15.56 -21.50 -28.25
C LEU A 784 14.31 -21.52 -29.14
N LYS A 785 14.12 -22.61 -29.90
CA LYS A 785 12.96 -22.82 -30.78
C LYS A 785 12.34 -24.19 -30.52
N ILE A 786 11.04 -24.20 -30.23
CA ILE A 786 10.20 -25.37 -30.05
C ILE A 786 9.31 -25.50 -31.28
N VAL A 787 9.31 -26.67 -31.91
CA VAL A 787 8.32 -27.07 -32.91
C VAL A 787 7.44 -28.12 -32.24
N ALA A 788 6.20 -27.76 -31.92
CA ALA A 788 5.21 -28.64 -31.31
C ALA A 788 4.11 -28.97 -32.32
N LYS A 789 3.98 -30.24 -32.71
CA LYS A 789 3.00 -30.70 -33.70
C LYS A 789 2.35 -32.00 -33.23
N GLY A 790 1.08 -31.94 -32.88
CA GLY A 790 0.39 -33.05 -32.22
C GLY A 790 1.08 -33.37 -30.89
N ASP A 791 1.55 -34.60 -30.76
CA ASP A 791 2.24 -35.09 -29.57
C ASP A 791 3.78 -35.02 -29.72
N GLU A 792 4.29 -34.60 -30.89
CA GLU A 792 5.71 -34.52 -31.19
C GLU A 792 6.29 -33.14 -30.89
N PHE A 793 7.46 -33.13 -30.25
CA PHE A 793 8.19 -31.92 -29.88
C PHE A 793 9.63 -32.00 -30.36
N ASP A 794 10.01 -31.06 -31.24
CA ASP A 794 11.38 -30.88 -31.73
C ASP A 794 11.96 -29.57 -31.19
N ILE A 795 13.11 -29.67 -30.53
CA ILE A 795 13.79 -28.56 -29.88
C ILE A 795 15.06 -28.20 -30.64
N PHE A 796 15.21 -26.95 -31.03
CA PHE A 796 16.37 -26.42 -31.73
C PHE A 796 16.99 -25.29 -30.93
N ILE A 797 18.31 -25.15 -31.02
CA ILE A 797 19.06 -24.08 -30.35
C ILE A 797 19.95 -23.41 -31.40
N ASN A 798 19.95 -22.07 -31.43
CA ASN A 798 20.77 -21.24 -32.31
C ASN A 798 20.62 -21.60 -33.80
N GLY A 799 19.39 -21.91 -34.22
CA GLY A 799 19.09 -22.21 -35.62
C GLY A 799 19.70 -23.51 -36.15
N SER A 800 20.01 -24.48 -35.27
CA SER A 800 20.53 -25.79 -35.69
C SER A 800 19.67 -26.44 -36.78
N ALA A 801 20.32 -27.11 -37.74
CA ALA A 801 19.62 -27.76 -38.86
C ALA A 801 18.85 -29.03 -38.44
N LYS A 802 19.28 -29.68 -37.36
CA LYS A 802 18.63 -30.85 -36.74
C LYS A 802 18.16 -30.49 -35.33
N PRO A 803 17.09 -31.12 -34.82
CA PRO A 803 16.69 -30.94 -33.43
C PRO A 803 17.80 -31.42 -32.50
N ILE A 804 18.07 -30.64 -31.45
CA ILE A 804 18.95 -31.03 -30.35
C ILE A 804 18.28 -32.11 -29.50
N LEU A 805 16.95 -32.05 -29.40
CA LEU A 805 16.13 -32.98 -28.67
C LEU A 805 14.80 -33.17 -29.41
N SER A 806 14.36 -34.42 -29.52
CA SER A 806 13.04 -34.79 -30.02
C SER A 806 12.36 -35.70 -29.00
N ALA A 807 11.07 -35.52 -28.79
CA ALA A 807 10.30 -36.38 -27.89
C ALA A 807 8.82 -36.41 -28.29
N THR A 808 8.09 -37.38 -27.71
CA THR A 808 6.64 -37.50 -27.88
C THR A 808 5.96 -37.58 -26.51
N ASP A 809 4.93 -36.77 -26.28
CA ASP A 809 4.05 -36.86 -25.11
C ASP A 809 2.68 -36.25 -25.42
N SER A 810 1.61 -36.95 -25.03
CA SER A 810 0.22 -36.60 -25.40
C SER A 810 -0.60 -36.03 -24.25
N GLN A 811 0.01 -35.77 -23.09
CA GLN A 811 -0.71 -35.38 -21.89
C GLN A 811 -1.39 -34.01 -21.99
N TYR A 812 -0.75 -33.04 -22.64
CA TYR A 812 -1.29 -31.68 -22.81
C TYR A 812 -1.35 -31.33 -24.29
N GLN A 813 -2.54 -31.03 -24.79
CA GLN A 813 -2.76 -30.79 -26.22
C GLN A 813 -2.74 -29.31 -26.60
N SER A 814 -3.15 -28.42 -25.70
CA SER A 814 -3.09 -26.97 -25.90
C SER A 814 -2.92 -26.24 -24.56
N GLY A 815 -2.62 -24.95 -24.64
CA GLY A 815 -2.60 -24.06 -23.48
C GLY A 815 -1.74 -22.83 -23.70
N SER A 816 -1.50 -22.10 -22.62
CA SER A 816 -0.74 -20.86 -22.65
C SER A 816 0.77 -21.08 -22.84
N ILE A 817 1.46 -20.02 -23.24
CA ILE A 817 2.93 -19.96 -23.29
C ILE A 817 3.47 -19.17 -22.10
N GLY A 818 4.75 -19.33 -21.79
CA GLY A 818 5.39 -18.56 -20.75
C GLY A 818 6.90 -18.75 -20.67
N LEU A 819 7.50 -18.05 -19.73
CA LEU A 819 8.92 -18.08 -19.41
C LEU A 819 9.07 -18.61 -17.99
N ARG A 820 10.15 -19.37 -17.73
CA ARG A 820 10.44 -19.87 -16.39
C ARG A 820 11.93 -19.83 -16.11
N ALA A 821 12.26 -19.40 -14.90
CA ALA A 821 13.61 -19.45 -14.33
C ALA A 821 13.60 -20.26 -13.04
N TYR A 822 14.53 -21.19 -12.90
CA TYR A 822 14.70 -22.07 -11.75
C TYR A 822 16.14 -22.01 -11.26
N LYS A 823 16.33 -21.41 -10.08
CA LYS A 823 17.62 -21.14 -9.43
C LYS A 823 18.58 -20.27 -10.24
N ALA A 824 18.14 -19.70 -11.36
CA ALA A 824 18.93 -18.84 -12.22
C ALA A 824 18.36 -17.42 -12.32
N LEU A 825 19.24 -16.42 -12.27
CA LEU A 825 19.00 -15.13 -12.92
C LEU A 825 19.04 -15.38 -14.43
N ALA A 826 18.02 -14.93 -15.14
CA ALA A 826 17.91 -15.12 -16.58
C ALA A 826 17.29 -13.90 -17.24
N SER A 827 17.70 -13.66 -18.49
CA SER A 827 17.12 -12.64 -19.36
C SER A 827 16.38 -13.31 -20.52
N PHE A 828 15.24 -12.76 -20.88
CA PHE A 828 14.40 -13.23 -21.98
C PHE A 828 14.01 -12.08 -22.89
N ASP A 829 13.89 -12.38 -24.18
CA ASP A 829 13.51 -11.41 -25.19
C ASP A 829 13.03 -12.09 -26.49
N SER A 830 12.49 -11.32 -27.42
CA SER A 830 12.18 -11.71 -28.80
C SER A 830 11.28 -12.94 -28.87
N VAL A 831 10.25 -12.96 -28.03
CA VAL A 831 9.24 -14.02 -27.99
C VAL A 831 8.42 -13.98 -29.27
N LYS A 832 8.40 -15.08 -30.01
CA LYS A 832 7.64 -15.23 -31.25
C LYS A 832 6.99 -16.60 -31.32
N ILE A 833 5.67 -16.63 -31.48
CA ILE A 833 4.90 -17.85 -31.70
C ILE A 833 4.14 -17.73 -33.01
N ASN A 834 4.15 -18.80 -33.83
CA ASN A 834 3.29 -18.96 -34.99
C ASN A 834 2.68 -20.36 -34.98
N ALA A 835 1.35 -20.45 -35.03
CA ALA A 835 0.64 -21.71 -35.20
C ALA A 835 0.79 -22.23 -36.63
N PHE A 836 0.69 -23.56 -36.79
CA PHE A 836 0.71 -24.22 -38.09
C PHE A 836 -0.61 -24.10 -38.87
#